data_AF-A0A813LE86-F1
#
_entry.id   AF-A0A813LE86-F1
#
_cell.length_a   1.000
_cell.length_b   1.000
_cell.length_c   1.000
_cell.angle_alpha   90.00
_cell.angle_beta   90.00
_cell.angle_gamma   90.00
#
_symmetry.space_group_name_H-M   'P 1'
#
loop_
_entity.id
_entity.type
_entity.pdbx_description
1 polymer ?
#
loop_
_entity_poly.entity_id
_entity_poly.type
_entity_poly.pdbx_seq_one_letter_code
_entity_poly.pdbx_strand_id
1 'polypeptide(L)'
;MARTALQPRDTPFSAQAGLYKHDLDETRVWQTQKNGSDDALIDTRVFRRNPAGPGADNLRHTAAFGGGAPERPALRPHLYGPDGQPVEQDDHPLAQDSTATLLPGPESHQKVEMHDRGWFHAESNRYEQEQLAQVHLNAIVTASVDRQMAGLCNDGRWVNNPNEFPDLGLVGTITSNPVIPFPPNDQQFFVRGKYNTKTSKLRPAAVPDSDGYDSSVWVRLIDFGQHADAVHLFDEFSAKSHCGRIIQGSLDNGYFVEALQAIALRPKLVKQLFYGWNTRRSVYVTRLWKHGTWMRVEVDDYVPVGGAVEGDDSPNVPICCRSEYFPNVTWPSLVEKAYAKMHTIRGSPSAITLEDRGGWEALNGGGKTEEALADLTGGVAGRFHTYDVSAERLFLYIHELQMDTLFVCRVNEVTCEAQGVRLNPYYPHAVNRAVSWEGRLFIQVFCGAPGVFDGGLQDITVPYSLIHCEDYPETMADGFFWMSAMDFREYFETIFECRLVNSVDVSIPNMPPPRWQAVRPSLGPLGIPPPGMFPGMGTMPGPMSTMPGMIPFGDMGTGMAGARGMQHLGPDGSPLPWYEWVFANPGEVTRHNAPEFSVRVPETDVPCEIVCSIEQLDSRMQMKSPQKDESVPLIVKVYENVEGDQYYSKDLVCRSNWIPVRDSMVAFQVTRGGEFKIVAEFPDGKSKVGRMIFRCYASRPNVMVTANTMFRSHLLVVPVEPPRAIKLSLVGTMHPEDMDDPDAPVWINSEHDAMRKPEFDVDPGWSTLAKEVKEDCSVM
;
A
#
# COMPACT_ATOMS: atom_id res chain seq x y z
N MET A 1 -15.72 5.33 -61.93
CA MET A 1 -16.45 6.29 -62.81
C MET A 1 -17.47 7.04 -61.96
N ALA A 2 -18.05 8.13 -62.48
CA ALA A 2 -19.03 9.01 -61.81
C ALA A 2 -18.55 9.69 -60.51
N ARG A 3 -18.35 11.02 -60.59
CA ARG A 3 -18.48 11.93 -59.44
C ARG A 3 -19.88 12.51 -59.47
N THR A 4 -20.53 12.66 -58.32
CA THR A 4 -21.59 13.65 -58.12
C THR A 4 -21.39 14.29 -56.76
N ALA A 5 -21.43 15.62 -56.68
CA ALA A 5 -21.37 16.37 -55.44
C ALA A 5 -22.70 17.09 -55.23
N LEU A 6 -23.06 17.39 -53.98
CA LEU A 6 -24.06 18.40 -53.64
C LEU A 6 -23.66 19.08 -52.32
N GLN A 7 -24.00 20.36 -52.21
CA GLN A 7 -23.71 21.24 -51.06
C GLN A 7 -24.92 21.31 -50.10
N PRO A 8 -24.75 21.81 -48.86
CA PRO A 8 -25.79 21.81 -47.84
C PRO A 8 -26.94 22.79 -48.13
N ARG A 9 -28.00 22.70 -47.32
CA ARG A 9 -29.06 23.72 -47.21
C ARG A 9 -29.39 24.02 -45.76
N ASP A 10 -29.68 25.29 -45.52
CA ASP A 10 -29.83 25.90 -44.21
C ASP A 10 -31.27 25.92 -43.66
N THR A 11 -31.36 26.01 -42.33
CA THR A 11 -32.43 26.71 -41.55
C THR A 11 -33.87 26.15 -41.58
N PRO A 12 -34.76 26.61 -40.69
CA PRO A 12 -34.57 26.71 -39.23
C PRO A 12 -35.82 26.24 -38.45
N PHE A 13 -35.71 25.93 -37.15
CA PHE A 13 -36.86 26.03 -36.23
C PHE A 13 -36.47 26.49 -34.82
N SER A 14 -37.45 27.04 -34.10
CA SER A 14 -37.27 27.86 -32.91
C SER A 14 -37.63 27.18 -31.59
N ALA A 15 -36.88 27.45 -30.53
CA ALA A 15 -37.34 27.35 -29.14
C ALA A 15 -37.44 28.77 -28.54
N GLN A 16 -38.46 29.04 -27.73
CA GLN A 16 -38.72 30.37 -27.15
C GLN A 16 -38.09 30.50 -25.76
N ALA A 17 -37.53 31.67 -25.46
CA ALA A 17 -37.04 31.99 -24.12
C ALA A 17 -38.19 32.36 -23.17
N GLY A 18 -38.30 31.68 -22.03
CA GLY A 18 -39.17 32.07 -20.92
C GLY A 18 -38.37 32.80 -19.84
N LEU A 19 -38.64 34.10 -19.63
CA LEU A 19 -38.03 34.85 -18.53
C LEU A 19 -38.75 34.56 -17.20
N TYR A 20 -37.97 34.46 -16.11
CA TYR A 20 -38.39 35.01 -14.83
C TYR A 20 -37.30 35.92 -14.27
N LYS A 21 -37.63 37.20 -14.13
CA LYS A 21 -36.85 38.18 -13.38
C LYS A 21 -37.35 38.23 -11.94
N HIS A 22 -36.45 38.53 -11.00
CA HIS A 22 -36.81 39.29 -9.81
C HIS A 22 -35.63 40.13 -9.29
N ASP A 23 -35.26 41.15 -10.07
CA ASP A 23 -34.60 42.33 -9.51
C ASP A 23 -35.65 43.14 -8.72
N LEU A 24 -35.29 43.66 -7.55
CA LEU A 24 -35.62 45.04 -7.16
C LEU A 24 -34.71 45.52 -6.03
N ASP A 25 -33.58 46.05 -6.47
CA ASP A 25 -32.73 47.03 -5.79
C ASP A 25 -33.55 48.14 -5.09
N GLU A 26 -33.15 48.57 -3.89
CA GLU A 26 -32.60 49.93 -3.73
C GLU A 26 -32.03 50.27 -2.34
N THR A 27 -31.05 51.16 -2.38
CA THR A 27 -30.28 51.74 -1.27
C THR A 27 -31.09 52.44 -0.17
N ARG A 28 -30.48 52.62 1.02
CA ARG A 28 -30.19 54.00 1.49
C ARG A 28 -29.18 54.14 2.64
N VAL A 29 -28.41 55.22 2.55
CA VAL A 29 -27.47 55.76 3.55
C VAL A 29 -28.21 56.42 4.72
N TRP A 30 -27.70 56.26 5.94
CA TRP A 30 -27.74 57.32 6.96
C TRP A 30 -26.47 57.33 7.83
N GLN A 31 -25.89 58.51 8.01
CA GLN A 31 -24.91 58.81 9.07
C GLN A 31 -25.62 59.52 10.23
N THR A 32 -25.22 59.30 11.48
CA THR A 32 -24.63 60.33 12.39
C THR A 32 -24.74 59.98 13.89
N GLN A 33 -23.73 60.45 14.65
CA GLN A 33 -23.69 60.78 16.10
C GLN A 33 -24.06 59.67 17.11
N LYS A 34 -23.14 59.28 18.01
CA LYS A 34 -22.52 59.98 19.17
C LYS A 34 -23.46 60.18 20.38
N ASN A 35 -23.25 59.36 21.41
CA ASN A 35 -23.07 59.69 22.84
C ASN A 35 -22.72 58.36 23.57
N GLY A 36 -21.95 58.31 24.66
CA GLY A 36 -21.18 59.35 25.34
C GLY A 36 -20.97 59.00 26.84
N SER A 37 -19.74 59.17 27.35
CA SER A 37 -19.29 58.99 28.76
C SER A 37 -19.36 57.59 29.41
N ASP A 38 -18.60 57.25 30.46
CA ASP A 38 -17.20 57.45 30.94
C ASP A 38 -17.06 56.53 32.19
N ASP A 39 -15.93 56.17 32.83
CA ASP A 39 -14.48 56.44 32.74
C ASP A 39 -13.74 55.09 32.47
N ALA A 40 -12.48 54.94 32.05
CA ALA A 40 -11.18 55.59 32.30
C ALA A 40 -10.42 55.14 33.58
N LEU A 41 -9.27 54.46 33.37
CA LEU A 41 -8.01 54.78 34.06
C LEU A 41 -6.81 54.15 33.34
N ILE A 42 -5.64 54.79 33.49
CA ILE A 42 -4.38 54.52 32.77
C ILE A 42 -3.27 54.44 33.81
N ASP A 43 -2.32 53.51 33.68
CA ASP A 43 -0.91 53.88 33.92
C ASP A 43 0.09 52.98 33.15
N THR A 44 1.38 53.29 33.29
CA THR A 44 2.34 53.22 32.19
C THR A 44 3.80 53.07 32.67
N ARG A 45 4.55 52.18 32.00
CA ARG A 45 6.04 52.13 31.94
C ARG A 45 6.77 51.77 33.26
N VAL A 46 7.95 51.16 33.13
CA VAL A 46 9.28 51.79 33.36
C VAL A 46 10.38 50.72 33.44
N PHE A 47 11.45 50.90 32.66
CA PHE A 47 12.72 50.18 32.80
C PHE A 47 13.52 50.69 34.01
N ARG A 48 14.22 49.82 34.76
CA ARG A 48 15.43 50.22 35.52
C ARG A 48 16.44 49.07 35.70
N ARG A 49 17.67 49.45 36.06
CA ARG A 49 18.92 48.66 36.02
C ARG A 49 19.72 48.86 37.32
N ASN A 50 20.57 47.87 37.65
CA ASN A 50 21.83 48.03 38.42
C ASN A 50 21.68 48.42 39.93
N PRO A 51 22.71 48.29 40.81
CA PRO A 51 24.17 48.44 40.62
C PRO A 51 25.05 47.23 41.06
N ALA A 52 26.37 47.44 41.21
CA ALA A 52 27.40 46.39 41.24
C ALA A 52 28.65 46.70 42.11
N GLY A 53 29.36 45.64 42.54
CA GLY A 53 30.73 45.65 43.10
C GLY A 53 30.89 46.17 44.55
N PRO A 54 32.11 46.12 45.15
CA PRO A 54 33.37 45.49 44.71
C PRO A 54 34.01 44.54 45.78
N GLY A 55 35.20 43.96 45.50
CA GLY A 55 36.01 43.24 46.51
C GLY A 55 37.12 42.35 45.90
N ALA A 56 38.24 42.13 46.60
CA ALA A 56 39.41 41.41 46.07
C ALA A 56 40.25 40.66 47.14
N ASP A 57 41.12 39.78 46.64
CA ASP A 57 42.42 39.34 47.20
C ASP A 57 42.55 38.41 48.44
N ASN A 58 42.99 37.18 48.13
CA ASN A 58 44.24 36.54 48.61
C ASN A 58 44.31 35.58 49.84
N LEU A 59 45.12 34.51 49.63
CA LEU A 59 45.69 33.51 50.58
C LEU A 59 44.70 32.47 51.18
N ARG A 60 45.05 31.18 51.40
CA ARG A 60 46.36 30.46 51.36
C ARG A 60 46.20 28.96 51.01
N HIS A 61 47.31 28.28 50.69
CA HIS A 61 47.36 26.86 50.25
C HIS A 61 47.01 25.81 51.31
N THR A 62 46.46 24.67 50.85
CA THR A 62 47.10 23.32 50.94
C THR A 62 46.59 22.43 49.80
N ALA A 63 47.27 21.32 49.47
CA ALA A 63 47.03 20.55 48.24
C ALA A 63 46.78 19.05 48.49
N ALA A 64 46.03 18.41 47.56
CA ALA A 64 46.11 16.98 47.24
C ALA A 64 45.55 16.75 45.82
N PHE A 65 46.07 15.75 45.10
CA PHE A 65 45.56 15.31 43.80
C PHE A 65 44.45 14.26 43.95
N GLY A 66 43.53 14.20 42.99
CA GLY A 66 42.43 13.23 42.97
C GLY A 66 41.55 13.37 41.73
N GLY A 67 42.14 13.25 40.54
CA GLY A 67 41.43 13.43 39.27
C GLY A 67 40.67 12.17 38.83
N GLY A 68 39.37 12.32 38.61
CA GLY A 68 38.53 11.33 37.93
C GLY A 68 37.34 12.05 37.31
N ALA A 69 37.28 12.08 35.97
CA ALA A 69 36.09 12.56 35.27
C ALA A 69 35.01 11.45 35.28
N PRO A 70 33.72 11.77 35.41
CA PRO A 70 32.67 10.77 35.31
C PRO A 70 32.62 10.23 33.88
N GLU A 71 32.84 8.93 33.73
CA GLU A 71 32.62 8.24 32.46
C GLU A 71 31.14 8.38 32.06
N ARG A 72 30.89 8.76 30.80
CA ARG A 72 29.55 8.62 30.23
C ARG A 72 29.28 7.12 30.05
N PRO A 73 28.11 6.59 30.43
CA PRO A 73 27.77 5.21 30.11
C PRO A 73 27.80 5.04 28.58
N ALA A 74 28.47 3.99 28.11
CA ALA A 74 28.47 3.66 26.70
C ALA A 74 27.05 3.26 26.27
N LEU A 75 26.46 4.04 25.35
CA LEU A 75 25.15 3.72 24.78
C LEU A 75 25.25 2.42 24.00
N ARG A 76 24.36 1.46 24.28
CA ARG A 76 24.18 0.28 23.43
C ARG A 76 23.43 0.71 22.16
N PRO A 77 23.84 0.28 20.96
CA PRO A 77 23.08 0.56 19.76
C PRO A 77 21.73 -0.18 19.82
N HIS A 78 20.64 0.57 19.71
CA HIS A 78 19.31 -0.02 19.54
C HIS A 78 19.14 -0.44 18.08
N LEU A 79 18.90 -1.72 17.85
CA LEU A 79 18.32 -2.19 16.59
C LEU A 79 16.86 -1.70 16.52
N TYR A 80 16.35 -1.43 15.33
CA TYR A 80 14.97 -1.01 15.11
C TYR A 80 14.25 -1.98 14.19
N GLY A 81 12.99 -2.28 14.51
CA GLY A 81 12.12 -3.11 13.69
C GLY A 81 11.80 -2.43 12.35
N PRO A 82 11.22 -3.17 11.39
CA PRO A 82 10.72 -2.61 10.14
C PRO A 82 9.64 -1.54 10.36
N ASP A 83 9.01 -1.54 11.54
CA ASP A 83 8.10 -0.54 12.05
C ASP A 83 8.78 0.60 12.84
N GLY A 84 10.10 0.71 12.82
CA GLY A 84 10.84 1.75 13.53
C GLY A 84 10.68 1.74 15.06
N GLN A 85 10.11 0.70 15.67
CA GLN A 85 10.15 0.51 17.12
C GLN A 85 11.49 -0.07 17.55
N PRO A 86 12.03 0.26 18.74
CA PRO A 86 13.28 -0.32 19.22
C PRO A 86 13.12 -1.82 19.49
N VAL A 87 14.06 -2.62 18.98
CA VAL A 87 14.14 -4.05 19.27
C VAL A 87 14.86 -4.24 20.60
N GLU A 88 14.12 -4.62 21.63
CA GLU A 88 14.68 -4.90 22.95
C GLU A 88 15.43 -6.26 22.93
N GLN A 89 16.77 -6.20 22.92
CA GLN A 89 17.62 -7.36 23.17
C GLN A 89 17.66 -7.67 24.68
N ASP A 90 16.60 -8.31 25.18
CA ASP A 90 16.48 -8.68 26.59
C ASP A 90 16.92 -10.12 26.86
N ASP A 91 17.82 -10.31 27.82
CA ASP A 91 18.44 -11.59 28.23
C ASP A 91 17.47 -12.51 29.01
N HIS A 92 16.24 -12.70 28.52
CA HIS A 92 15.25 -13.59 29.14
C HIS A 92 15.16 -14.94 28.42
N PRO A 93 15.27 -16.08 29.15
CA PRO A 93 15.32 -17.39 28.51
C PRO A 93 13.94 -17.80 27.96
N LEU A 94 13.90 -18.07 26.66
CA LEU A 94 12.90 -18.97 26.07
C LEU A 94 12.82 -20.26 26.90
N ALA A 95 11.61 -20.73 27.15
CA ALA A 95 11.39 -21.93 27.96
C ALA A 95 12.10 -23.14 27.33
N GLN A 96 13.07 -23.71 28.04
CA GLN A 96 13.80 -24.90 27.60
C GLN A 96 12.96 -26.17 27.82
N ASP A 97 11.92 -26.35 26.98
CA ASP A 97 11.37 -27.70 26.78
C ASP A 97 12.33 -28.54 25.93
N SER A 98 12.49 -29.81 26.31
CA SER A 98 13.71 -30.57 26.04
C SER A 98 13.75 -31.27 24.67
N THR A 99 13.44 -30.55 23.59
CA THR A 99 13.56 -31.02 22.19
C THR A 99 14.28 -29.99 21.34
N ALA A 100 15.55 -30.25 21.02
CA ALA A 100 16.46 -29.24 20.47
C ALA A 100 16.22 -28.92 18.98
N THR A 101 16.09 -27.63 18.69
CA THR A 101 16.29 -27.03 17.35
C THR A 101 17.22 -25.83 17.50
N LEU A 102 18.18 -25.66 16.59
CA LEU A 102 19.20 -24.62 16.68
C LEU A 102 18.73 -23.29 16.09
N LEU A 103 18.75 -22.22 16.88
CA LEU A 103 18.69 -20.85 16.40
C LEU A 103 20.11 -20.36 15.99
N PRO A 104 20.26 -19.51 14.97
CA PRO A 104 21.52 -18.84 14.68
C PRO A 104 21.87 -17.84 15.81
N GLY A 105 23.15 -17.76 16.18
CA GLY A 105 23.63 -16.86 17.23
C GLY A 105 23.93 -15.43 16.75
N PRO A 106 24.03 -14.43 17.65
CA PRO A 106 23.98 -13.01 17.29
C PRO A 106 25.20 -12.42 16.54
N GLU A 107 26.20 -13.22 16.17
CA GLU A 107 27.51 -12.72 15.73
C GLU A 107 27.62 -12.41 14.22
N SER A 108 26.53 -12.54 13.46
CA SER A 108 26.49 -12.18 12.02
C SER A 108 26.10 -10.73 11.72
N HIS A 109 25.63 -9.96 12.71
CA HIS A 109 25.06 -8.63 12.46
C HIS A 109 26.14 -7.54 12.36
N GLN A 110 26.06 -6.73 11.30
CA GLN A 110 26.96 -5.60 11.07
C GLN A 110 26.67 -4.51 12.11
N LYS A 111 27.69 -4.06 12.85
CA LYS A 111 27.55 -3.03 13.89
C LYS A 111 27.22 -1.69 13.24
N VAL A 112 25.96 -1.24 13.35
CA VAL A 112 25.54 0.10 12.96
C VAL A 112 25.82 1.06 14.12
N GLU A 113 26.59 2.12 13.85
CA GLU A 113 26.86 3.15 14.85
C GLU A 113 25.62 4.01 15.12
N MET A 114 25.45 4.46 16.35
CA MET A 114 24.37 5.39 16.69
C MET A 114 24.65 6.76 16.07
N HIS A 115 23.63 7.32 15.42
CA HIS A 115 23.64 8.71 14.93
C HIS A 115 22.46 9.47 15.54
N ASP A 116 22.70 10.73 15.94
CA ASP A 116 21.73 11.62 16.61
C ASP A 116 20.55 12.09 15.69
N ARG A 117 20.16 11.29 14.69
CA ARG A 117 19.60 11.78 13.41
C ARG A 117 18.36 11.05 12.90
N GLY A 118 17.78 10.18 13.73
CA GLY A 118 16.39 9.70 13.61
C GLY A 118 16.08 8.64 12.54
N TRP A 119 16.83 8.54 11.44
CA TRP A 119 16.65 7.48 10.44
C TRP A 119 17.55 6.27 10.75
N PHE A 120 16.95 5.08 10.87
CA PHE A 120 17.61 3.82 11.23
C PHE A 120 17.38 2.77 10.14
N HIS A 121 18.38 1.91 9.88
CA HIS A 121 18.17 0.73 9.03
C HIS A 121 17.31 -0.29 9.76
N ALA A 122 16.41 -0.95 9.03
CA ALA A 122 15.43 -1.86 9.60
C ALA A 122 15.38 -3.21 8.85
N GLU A 123 15.19 -4.31 9.57
CA GLU A 123 15.17 -5.67 9.00
C GLU A 123 13.74 -6.10 8.65
N SER A 124 13.56 -6.78 7.51
CA SER A 124 12.22 -7.20 7.03
C SER A 124 11.75 -8.48 7.71
N ASN A 125 10.61 -8.43 8.42
CA ASN A 125 10.07 -9.52 9.23
C ASN A 125 9.40 -10.67 8.44
N ARG A 126 9.59 -10.73 7.11
CA ARG A 126 8.86 -11.65 6.21
C ARG A 126 8.93 -13.12 6.65
N TYR A 127 10.15 -13.62 6.84
CA TYR A 127 10.40 -15.05 7.10
C TYR A 127 9.90 -15.48 8.50
N GLU A 128 10.01 -14.58 9.46
CA GLU A 128 9.47 -14.72 10.82
C GLU A 128 7.93 -14.86 10.78
N GLN A 129 7.25 -13.98 10.04
CA GLN A 129 5.80 -14.05 9.85
C GLN A 129 5.35 -15.35 9.12
N GLU A 130 6.10 -15.77 8.10
CA GLU A 130 5.85 -17.03 7.37
C GLU A 130 5.94 -18.26 8.30
N GLN A 131 6.92 -18.32 9.20
CA GLN A 131 7.02 -19.41 10.20
C GLN A 131 5.89 -19.36 11.23
N LEU A 132 5.65 -18.19 11.85
CA LEU A 132 4.64 -18.02 12.90
C LEU A 132 3.23 -18.33 12.40
N ALA A 133 2.92 -18.00 11.14
CA ALA A 133 1.64 -18.33 10.51
C ALA A 133 1.35 -19.84 10.50
N GLN A 134 2.35 -20.66 10.20
CA GLN A 134 2.18 -22.12 10.20
C GLN A 134 2.01 -22.68 11.63
N VAL A 135 2.69 -22.11 12.63
CA VAL A 135 2.54 -22.47 14.04
C VAL A 135 1.13 -22.09 14.54
N HIS A 136 0.69 -20.86 14.29
CA HIS A 136 -0.62 -20.35 14.71
C HIS A 136 -1.76 -21.14 14.08
N LEU A 137 -1.70 -21.40 12.77
CA LEU A 137 -2.70 -22.21 12.06
C LEU A 137 -2.84 -23.61 12.70
N ASN A 138 -1.72 -24.28 12.99
CA ASN A 138 -1.72 -25.62 13.58
C ASN A 138 -2.26 -25.62 15.02
N ALA A 139 -1.92 -24.62 15.82
CA ALA A 139 -2.40 -24.49 17.20
C ALA A 139 -3.91 -24.20 17.25
N ILE A 140 -4.40 -23.25 16.44
CA ILE A 140 -5.83 -22.88 16.37
C ILE A 140 -6.68 -24.06 15.86
N VAL A 141 -6.20 -24.78 14.84
CA VAL A 141 -6.85 -26.00 14.33
C VAL A 141 -6.90 -27.10 15.40
N THR A 142 -5.81 -27.32 16.14
CA THR A 142 -5.75 -28.31 17.24
C THR A 142 -6.75 -27.94 18.36
N ALA A 143 -6.74 -26.69 18.83
CA ALA A 143 -7.69 -26.22 19.85
C ALA A 143 -9.16 -26.34 19.39
N SER A 144 -9.44 -26.20 18.10
CA SER A 144 -10.78 -26.41 17.51
C SER A 144 -11.19 -27.89 17.48
N VAL A 145 -10.23 -28.81 17.30
CA VAL A 145 -10.48 -30.26 17.43
C VAL A 145 -10.74 -30.62 18.89
N ASP A 146 -9.90 -30.14 19.82
CA ASP A 146 -10.01 -30.48 21.25
C ASP A 146 -11.31 -29.96 21.86
N ARG A 147 -11.72 -28.73 21.52
CA ARG A 147 -13.01 -28.17 21.98
C ARG A 147 -14.21 -28.88 21.36
N GLN A 148 -14.09 -29.43 20.15
CA GLN A 148 -15.12 -30.30 19.58
C GLN A 148 -15.19 -31.65 20.32
N MET A 149 -14.06 -32.29 20.62
CA MET A 149 -14.01 -33.54 21.39
C MET A 149 -14.53 -33.37 22.83
N ALA A 150 -14.32 -32.18 23.43
CA ALA A 150 -14.84 -31.83 24.74
C ALA A 150 -16.35 -31.42 24.75
N GLY A 151 -17.01 -31.36 23.59
CA GLY A 151 -18.41 -30.91 23.49
C GLY A 151 -18.62 -29.41 23.76
N LEU A 152 -17.54 -28.61 23.68
CA LEU A 152 -17.56 -27.15 23.89
C LEU A 152 -17.77 -26.37 22.58
N CYS A 153 -17.59 -27.02 21.43
CA CYS A 153 -17.70 -26.43 20.09
C CYS A 153 -18.33 -27.48 19.14
N ASN A 154 -19.65 -27.43 18.96
CA ASN A 154 -20.40 -28.51 18.29
C ASN A 154 -20.13 -28.57 16.77
N ASP A 155 -20.05 -27.42 16.10
CA ASP A 155 -19.65 -27.34 14.68
C ASP A 155 -18.17 -27.70 14.48
N GLY A 156 -17.34 -27.51 15.52
CA GLY A 156 -15.90 -27.71 15.48
C GLY A 156 -15.17 -26.65 14.66
N ARG A 157 -15.78 -25.49 14.45
CA ARG A 157 -15.21 -24.38 13.69
C ARG A 157 -14.70 -23.31 14.64
N TRP A 158 -13.57 -22.70 14.30
CA TRP A 158 -12.99 -21.62 15.09
C TRP A 158 -13.87 -20.36 15.09
N VAL A 159 -13.71 -19.55 16.14
CA VAL A 159 -14.26 -18.19 16.27
C VAL A 159 -13.18 -17.36 16.97
N ASN A 160 -12.85 -16.19 16.42
CA ASN A 160 -11.85 -15.29 17.01
C ASN A 160 -12.42 -14.46 18.19
N ASN A 161 -13.11 -15.15 19.10
CA ASN A 161 -13.74 -14.61 20.31
C ASN A 161 -13.08 -15.22 21.56
N PRO A 162 -12.32 -14.44 22.37
CA PRO A 162 -11.69 -14.91 23.60
C PRO A 162 -12.61 -15.59 24.62
N ASN A 163 -13.93 -15.33 24.55
CA ASN A 163 -14.93 -15.97 25.42
C ASN A 163 -15.28 -17.41 24.98
N GLU A 164 -15.14 -17.72 23.69
CA GLU A 164 -15.43 -19.04 23.10
C GLU A 164 -14.16 -19.86 22.89
N PHE A 165 -13.07 -19.20 22.47
CA PHE A 165 -11.73 -19.73 22.29
C PHE A 165 -10.77 -18.85 23.11
N PRO A 166 -10.42 -19.25 24.35
CA PRO A 166 -9.51 -18.46 25.19
C PRO A 166 -8.13 -18.37 24.54
N ASP A 167 -7.38 -17.33 24.95
CA ASP A 167 -6.00 -17.12 24.51
C ASP A 167 -5.16 -18.40 24.64
N LEU A 168 -4.60 -18.84 23.52
CA LEU A 168 -3.81 -20.07 23.41
C LEU A 168 -2.35 -19.89 23.89
N GLY A 169 -1.99 -18.70 24.38
CA GLY A 169 -0.60 -18.37 24.71
C GLY A 169 0.28 -18.25 23.47
N LEU A 170 -0.32 -17.95 22.31
CA LEU A 170 0.36 -17.79 21.03
C LEU A 170 1.08 -16.43 21.00
N VAL A 171 2.28 -16.44 21.61
CA VAL A 171 3.17 -15.29 21.67
C VAL A 171 3.48 -14.81 20.26
N GLY A 172 3.30 -13.52 20.02
CA GLY A 172 3.90 -12.85 18.88
C GLY A 172 5.41 -12.69 19.07
N THR A 173 5.98 -11.74 18.35
CA THR A 173 7.39 -11.35 18.46
C THR A 173 7.49 -9.83 18.46
N ILE A 174 8.71 -9.29 18.58
CA ILE A 174 8.93 -7.84 18.62
C ILE A 174 8.40 -7.14 17.35
N THR A 175 8.33 -7.85 16.21
CA THR A 175 7.79 -7.33 14.94
C THR A 175 6.39 -7.87 14.59
N SER A 176 5.79 -8.73 15.43
CA SER A 176 4.53 -9.39 15.11
C SER A 176 3.59 -9.49 16.32
N ASN A 177 2.36 -9.01 16.17
CA ASN A 177 1.37 -9.10 17.24
C ASN A 177 1.03 -10.58 17.58
N PRO A 178 0.60 -10.89 18.82
CA PRO A 178 -0.13 -12.13 19.11
C PRO A 178 -1.47 -12.18 18.35
N VAL A 179 -2.23 -13.28 18.46
CA VAL A 179 -3.54 -13.42 17.78
C VAL A 179 -4.51 -12.33 18.28
N ILE A 180 -4.76 -11.31 17.44
CA ILE A 180 -5.60 -10.16 17.82
C ILE A 180 -7.08 -10.59 17.88
N PRO A 181 -7.83 -10.33 18.97
CA PRO A 181 -9.27 -10.63 19.07
C PRO A 181 -10.14 -9.90 18.04
N PHE A 182 -11.10 -10.60 17.45
CA PHE A 182 -12.03 -10.05 16.46
C PHE A 182 -13.36 -10.85 16.42
N PRO A 183 -14.15 -10.84 17.51
CA PRO A 183 -15.40 -11.60 17.65
C PRO A 183 -16.51 -11.13 16.68
N PRO A 184 -17.54 -11.93 16.38
CA PRO A 184 -18.69 -11.47 15.59
C PRO A 184 -19.59 -10.49 16.39
N ASN A 185 -19.24 -9.20 16.45
CA ASN A 185 -20.03 -8.15 17.11
C ASN A 185 -19.78 -6.72 16.59
N ASP A 186 -20.66 -5.78 16.96
CA ASP A 186 -20.61 -4.34 16.64
C ASP A 186 -19.25 -3.65 16.83
N GLN A 187 -18.44 -4.10 17.80
CA GLN A 187 -17.13 -3.50 18.11
C GLN A 187 -16.04 -3.84 17.07
N GLN A 188 -16.36 -4.72 16.12
CA GLN A 188 -15.53 -5.01 14.96
C GLN A 188 -16.01 -4.28 13.70
N PHE A 189 -17.20 -3.66 13.76
CA PHE A 189 -17.80 -2.96 12.63
C PHE A 189 -17.70 -1.44 12.78
N PHE A 190 -18.16 -0.89 13.90
CA PHE A 190 -18.20 0.56 14.15
C PHE A 190 -16.95 1.04 14.89
N VAL A 191 -16.32 2.13 14.43
CA VAL A 191 -15.11 2.72 15.02
C VAL A 191 -15.30 3.16 16.48
N ARG A 192 -16.56 3.36 16.90
CA ARG A 192 -16.96 3.73 18.27
C ARG A 192 -17.66 2.61 19.05
N GLY A 193 -17.61 1.37 18.57
CA GLY A 193 -18.11 0.19 19.27
C GLY A 193 -19.62 -0.05 19.25
N LYS A 194 -20.41 0.91 18.72
CA LYS A 194 -21.86 0.84 18.51
C LYS A 194 -22.28 1.75 17.37
N TYR A 195 -23.38 1.44 16.69
CA TYR A 195 -23.99 2.33 15.71
C TYR A 195 -24.50 3.64 16.34
N ASN A 196 -24.36 4.76 15.61
CA ASN A 196 -24.91 6.05 15.97
C ASN A 196 -25.04 6.96 14.74
N THR A 197 -26.27 7.26 14.32
CA THR A 197 -26.61 8.08 13.13
C THR A 197 -26.02 9.49 13.14
N LYS A 198 -25.59 10.02 14.29
CA LYS A 198 -24.99 11.36 14.41
C LYS A 198 -23.46 11.37 14.36
N THR A 199 -22.83 10.20 14.40
CA THR A 199 -21.35 10.11 14.49
C THR A 199 -20.71 9.06 13.61
N SER A 200 -21.49 8.11 13.08
CA SER A 200 -21.09 7.23 11.99
C SER A 200 -21.03 7.99 10.66
N LYS A 201 -20.20 7.52 9.72
CA LYS A 201 -20.19 7.99 8.32
C LYS A 201 -20.74 6.96 7.33
N LEU A 202 -21.29 5.85 7.81
CA LEU A 202 -21.86 4.80 6.97
C LEU A 202 -23.17 5.27 6.33
N ARG A 203 -23.36 4.99 5.04
CA ARG A 203 -24.67 5.09 4.39
C ARG A 203 -25.64 4.04 4.97
N PRO A 204 -26.96 4.24 4.96
CA PRO A 204 -27.91 3.31 5.59
C PRO A 204 -27.79 1.85 5.13
N ALA A 205 -27.55 1.61 3.83
CA ALA A 205 -27.34 0.26 3.29
C ALA A 205 -26.04 -0.42 3.76
N ALA A 206 -25.08 0.35 4.29
CA ALA A 206 -23.82 -0.13 4.86
C ALA A 206 -23.90 -0.41 6.38
N VAL A 207 -25.08 -0.26 6.98
CA VAL A 207 -25.35 -0.64 8.37
C VAL A 207 -25.85 -2.09 8.39
N PRO A 208 -25.32 -2.97 9.27
CA PRO A 208 -25.81 -4.33 9.39
C PRO A 208 -27.24 -4.41 9.90
N ASP A 209 -27.91 -5.52 9.57
CA ASP A 209 -29.23 -5.82 10.11
C ASP A 209 -29.18 -6.03 11.62
N SER A 210 -30.23 -5.59 12.31
CA SER A 210 -30.38 -5.71 13.75
C SER A 210 -31.05 -7.03 14.13
N ASP A 211 -30.51 -7.72 15.13
CA ASP A 211 -31.08 -8.93 15.73
C ASP A 211 -32.38 -8.68 16.52
N GLY A 212 -32.81 -7.42 16.64
CA GLY A 212 -33.95 -6.98 17.45
C GLY A 212 -33.58 -6.53 18.87
N TYR A 213 -32.30 -6.61 19.24
CA TYR A 213 -31.75 -6.27 20.56
C TYR A 213 -30.59 -5.25 20.45
N ASP A 214 -30.66 -4.34 19.47
CA ASP A 214 -29.65 -3.33 19.15
C ASP A 214 -28.24 -3.90 18.87
N SER A 215 -28.15 -5.11 18.31
CA SER A 215 -26.89 -5.76 17.92
C SER A 215 -26.92 -6.23 16.46
N SER A 216 -25.80 -6.14 15.76
CA SER A 216 -25.66 -6.57 14.36
C SER A 216 -25.81 -8.09 14.20
N VAL A 217 -26.44 -8.56 13.12
CA VAL A 217 -26.45 -9.98 12.73
C VAL A 217 -25.13 -10.36 12.04
N TRP A 218 -24.56 -11.51 12.42
CA TRP A 218 -23.34 -12.08 11.84
C TRP A 218 -23.57 -13.53 11.42
N VAL A 219 -23.12 -13.89 10.22
CA VAL A 219 -23.28 -15.23 9.63
C VAL A 219 -21.92 -15.73 9.12
N ARG A 220 -21.63 -17.03 9.21
CA ARG A 220 -20.41 -17.59 8.64
C ARG A 220 -20.53 -17.71 7.12
N LEU A 221 -19.49 -17.33 6.38
CA LEU A 221 -19.43 -17.49 4.91
C LEU A 221 -19.67 -18.95 4.47
N ILE A 222 -19.23 -19.94 5.26
CA ILE A 222 -19.43 -21.37 4.97
C ILE A 222 -20.89 -21.83 5.02
N ASP A 223 -21.75 -21.13 5.77
CA ASP A 223 -23.16 -21.51 5.97
C ASP A 223 -24.10 -20.93 4.89
N PHE A 224 -23.56 -20.14 3.96
CA PHE A 224 -24.23 -19.79 2.70
C PHE A 224 -24.15 -20.91 1.64
N GLY A 225 -23.21 -21.84 1.78
CA GLY A 225 -23.07 -22.97 0.87
C GLY A 225 -24.13 -24.04 1.09
N GLN A 226 -24.53 -24.74 0.03
CA GLN A 226 -25.48 -25.87 0.11
C GLN A 226 -25.01 -26.97 1.07
N HIS A 227 -23.69 -27.13 1.21
CA HIS A 227 -23.02 -27.90 2.25
C HIS A 227 -21.60 -27.36 2.47
N ALA A 228 -21.05 -27.56 3.66
CA ALA A 228 -19.73 -27.02 4.06
C ALA A 228 -18.60 -27.40 3.07
N ASP A 229 -18.62 -28.62 2.54
CA ASP A 229 -17.60 -29.10 1.59
C ASP A 229 -17.75 -28.53 0.15
N ALA A 230 -18.75 -27.68 -0.14
CA ALA A 230 -18.88 -26.95 -1.40
C ALA A 230 -18.29 -25.53 -1.34
N VAL A 231 -17.85 -25.08 -0.16
CA VAL A 231 -17.26 -23.76 0.05
C VAL A 231 -15.75 -23.91 0.11
N HIS A 232 -15.08 -23.12 -0.72
CA HIS A 232 -13.64 -23.13 -0.90
C HIS A 232 -13.10 -21.71 -0.73
N LEU A 233 -11.79 -21.61 -0.44
CA LEU A 233 -11.14 -20.30 -0.38
C LEU A 233 -10.99 -19.73 -1.80
N PHE A 234 -10.44 -20.54 -2.70
CA PHE A 234 -10.27 -20.27 -4.13
C PHE A 234 -10.97 -21.37 -4.94
N ASP A 235 -11.33 -21.07 -6.18
CA ASP A 235 -11.58 -22.12 -7.16
C ASP A 235 -10.23 -22.70 -7.63
N GLU A 236 -9.92 -23.93 -7.21
CA GLU A 236 -8.70 -24.64 -7.61
C GLU A 236 -8.91 -25.58 -8.82
N PHE A 237 -10.14 -25.65 -9.34
CA PHE A 237 -10.53 -26.47 -10.49
C PHE A 237 -10.65 -25.66 -11.79
N SER A 238 -10.85 -24.34 -11.67
CA SER A 238 -10.82 -23.41 -12.79
C SER A 238 -9.48 -23.42 -13.53
N ALA A 239 -9.54 -23.61 -14.84
CA ALA A 239 -8.40 -23.45 -15.75
C ALA A 239 -8.23 -22.00 -16.27
N LYS A 240 -9.01 -21.03 -15.76
CA LYS A 240 -8.96 -19.63 -16.20
C LYS A 240 -7.69 -18.94 -15.70
N SER A 241 -7.24 -17.92 -16.43
CA SER A 241 -6.11 -17.05 -16.07
C SER A 241 -6.39 -16.05 -14.94
N HIS A 242 -7.62 -16.02 -14.40
CA HIS A 242 -8.10 -15.05 -13.42
C HIS A 242 -9.09 -15.68 -12.41
N CYS A 243 -9.33 -15.01 -11.28
CA CYS A 243 -10.18 -15.50 -10.18
C CYS A 243 -11.62 -14.92 -10.19
N GLY A 244 -12.16 -14.59 -11.37
CA GLY A 244 -13.50 -14.02 -11.55
C GLY A 244 -13.61 -12.52 -11.24
N ARG A 245 -14.85 -12.00 -11.31
CA ARG A 245 -15.18 -10.62 -10.89
C ARG A 245 -15.22 -10.50 -9.35
N ILE A 246 -14.90 -9.31 -8.83
CA ILE A 246 -15.06 -8.94 -7.42
C ILE A 246 -16.25 -7.97 -7.32
N ILE A 247 -17.33 -8.45 -6.72
CA ILE A 247 -18.55 -7.69 -6.49
C ILE A 247 -18.35 -6.88 -5.21
N GLN A 248 -18.55 -5.56 -5.28
CA GLN A 248 -18.45 -4.69 -4.11
C GLN A 248 -19.61 -4.98 -3.14
N GLY A 249 -19.34 -4.83 -1.83
CA GLY A 249 -20.37 -4.93 -0.79
C GLY A 249 -21.07 -3.58 -0.57
N SER A 250 -21.85 -3.46 0.50
CA SER A 250 -22.57 -2.20 0.78
C SER A 250 -21.68 -1.05 1.26
N LEU A 251 -20.42 -1.33 1.61
CA LEU A 251 -19.44 -0.35 2.10
C LEU A 251 -18.83 0.52 1.00
N ASP A 252 -18.47 1.75 1.36
CA ASP A 252 -17.84 2.72 0.46
C ASP A 252 -16.32 2.47 0.38
N ASN A 253 -15.94 1.24 0.01
CA ASN A 253 -14.56 0.77 -0.05
C ASN A 253 -14.08 0.48 -1.49
N GLY A 254 -14.63 1.17 -2.49
CA GLY A 254 -14.38 0.87 -3.90
C GLY A 254 -12.91 0.91 -4.33
N TYR A 255 -12.09 1.75 -3.70
CA TYR A 255 -10.62 1.78 -3.87
C TYR A 255 -9.95 0.44 -3.52
N PHE A 256 -10.51 -0.31 -2.57
CA PHE A 256 -10.04 -1.63 -2.15
C PHE A 256 -10.52 -2.71 -3.12
N VAL A 257 -11.76 -2.60 -3.64
CA VAL A 257 -12.29 -3.51 -4.66
C VAL A 257 -11.56 -3.35 -6.00
N GLU A 258 -11.19 -2.13 -6.39
CA GLU A 258 -10.30 -1.84 -7.52
C GLU A 258 -8.95 -2.59 -7.39
N ALA A 259 -8.30 -2.49 -6.22
CA ALA A 259 -7.04 -3.17 -5.95
C ALA A 259 -7.19 -4.71 -5.94
N LEU A 260 -8.23 -5.24 -5.29
CA LEU A 260 -8.56 -6.67 -5.30
C LEU A 260 -8.82 -7.18 -6.72
N GLN A 261 -9.46 -6.38 -7.58
CA GLN A 261 -9.79 -6.80 -8.94
C GLN A 261 -8.54 -6.94 -9.81
N ALA A 262 -7.57 -6.02 -9.72
CA ALA A 262 -6.29 -6.17 -10.41
C ALA A 262 -5.50 -7.39 -9.89
N ILE A 263 -5.55 -7.68 -8.59
CA ILE A 263 -4.95 -8.87 -8.01
C ILE A 263 -5.65 -10.15 -8.49
N ALA A 264 -6.97 -10.13 -8.67
CA ALA A 264 -7.75 -11.25 -9.21
C ALA A 264 -7.37 -11.63 -10.66
N LEU A 265 -6.72 -10.73 -11.43
CA LEU A 265 -6.13 -11.04 -12.74
C LEU A 265 -4.78 -11.80 -12.63
N ARG A 266 -4.33 -12.13 -11.42
CA ARG A 266 -3.08 -12.85 -11.13
C ARG A 266 -3.34 -13.92 -10.06
N PRO A 267 -3.83 -15.13 -10.42
CA PRO A 267 -4.17 -16.19 -9.44
C PRO A 267 -3.02 -16.57 -8.49
N LYS A 268 -1.77 -16.52 -8.97
CA LYS A 268 -0.55 -16.71 -8.17
C LYS A 268 -0.35 -15.62 -7.08
N LEU A 269 -0.91 -14.43 -7.28
CA LEU A 269 -0.90 -13.31 -6.33
C LEU A 269 -2.09 -13.39 -5.37
N VAL A 270 -3.27 -13.83 -5.83
CA VAL A 270 -4.44 -14.13 -4.98
C VAL A 270 -4.09 -15.18 -3.92
N LYS A 271 -3.47 -16.31 -4.29
CA LYS A 271 -3.03 -17.33 -3.33
C LYS A 271 -1.98 -16.80 -2.34
N GLN A 272 -1.19 -15.80 -2.76
CA GLN A 272 -0.19 -15.11 -1.95
C GLN A 272 -0.76 -14.12 -0.92
N LEU A 273 -2.08 -13.88 -0.89
CA LEU A 273 -2.75 -13.13 0.18
C LEU A 273 -2.94 -13.97 1.47
N PHE A 274 -2.57 -15.26 1.44
CA PHE A 274 -2.73 -16.18 2.55
C PHE A 274 -1.42 -16.94 2.83
N TYR A 275 -1.06 -17.03 4.11
CA TYR A 275 0.01 -17.91 4.57
C TYR A 275 -0.47 -19.37 4.74
N GLY A 276 -1.77 -19.56 5.04
CA GLY A 276 -2.37 -20.89 5.16
C GLY A 276 -3.82 -20.82 5.64
N TRP A 277 -4.57 -21.92 5.49
CA TRP A 277 -5.99 -21.99 5.85
C TRP A 277 -6.46 -23.42 6.15
N ASN A 278 -7.60 -23.54 6.81
CA ASN A 278 -8.37 -24.76 6.99
C ASN A 278 -9.86 -24.42 6.94
N THR A 279 -10.45 -24.48 5.73
CA THR A 279 -11.84 -24.08 5.48
C THR A 279 -12.84 -24.85 6.34
N ARG A 280 -12.64 -26.17 6.52
CA ARG A 280 -13.53 -27.01 7.34
C ARG A 280 -13.51 -26.66 8.83
N ARG A 281 -12.44 -26.02 9.31
CA ARG A 281 -12.31 -25.48 10.67
C ARG A 281 -12.57 -23.98 10.75
N SER A 282 -12.91 -23.32 9.64
CA SER A 282 -13.08 -21.87 9.57
C SER A 282 -11.87 -21.09 10.10
N VAL A 283 -10.65 -21.52 9.76
CA VAL A 283 -9.40 -20.82 10.13
C VAL A 283 -8.68 -20.35 8.87
N TYR A 284 -8.38 -19.05 8.78
CA TYR A 284 -7.64 -18.47 7.67
C TYR A 284 -6.55 -17.55 8.21
N VAL A 285 -5.33 -17.67 7.70
CA VAL A 285 -4.20 -16.81 8.09
C VAL A 285 -3.78 -16.01 6.88
N THR A 286 -4.22 -14.75 6.83
CA THR A 286 -3.92 -13.82 5.74
C THR A 286 -2.53 -13.18 5.90
N ARG A 287 -1.99 -12.73 4.77
CA ARG A 287 -0.74 -11.98 4.64
C ARG A 287 -1.08 -10.59 4.10
N LEU A 288 -0.89 -9.56 4.92
CA LEU A 288 -1.03 -8.15 4.53
C LEU A 288 0.29 -7.41 4.78
N TRP A 289 0.50 -6.30 4.09
CA TRP A 289 1.64 -5.40 4.26
C TRP A 289 1.18 -4.09 4.91
N LYS A 290 1.97 -3.56 5.86
CA LYS A 290 1.67 -2.28 6.50
C LYS A 290 2.89 -1.66 7.16
N HIS A 291 3.06 -0.35 6.93
CA HIS A 291 4.09 0.51 7.53
C HIS A 291 5.51 -0.11 7.55
N GLY A 292 5.94 -0.71 6.43
CA GLY A 292 7.24 -1.37 6.30
C GLY A 292 7.29 -2.84 6.73
N THR A 293 6.20 -3.41 7.22
CA THR A 293 6.14 -4.77 7.81
C THR A 293 5.19 -5.70 7.06
N TRP A 294 5.51 -6.99 7.02
CA TRP A 294 4.50 -8.03 6.81
C TRP A 294 3.73 -8.23 8.12
N MET A 295 2.41 -8.38 8.00
CA MET A 295 1.53 -8.69 9.10
C MET A 295 0.69 -9.92 8.78
N ARG A 296 0.89 -10.95 9.60
CA ARG A 296 0.01 -12.12 9.72
C ARG A 296 -1.29 -11.70 10.40
N VAL A 297 -2.43 -12.01 9.80
CA VAL A 297 -3.75 -11.70 10.36
C VAL A 297 -4.66 -12.93 10.28
N GLU A 298 -4.92 -13.54 11.44
CA GLU A 298 -5.80 -14.71 11.58
C GLU A 298 -7.28 -14.30 11.62
N VAL A 299 -8.13 -14.92 10.81
CA VAL A 299 -9.58 -14.64 10.77
C VAL A 299 -10.39 -15.94 10.69
N ASP A 300 -11.54 -15.96 11.37
CA ASP A 300 -12.62 -16.90 11.09
C ASP A 300 -13.53 -16.40 9.96
N ASP A 301 -14.57 -17.14 9.61
CA ASP A 301 -15.48 -16.86 8.49
C ASP A 301 -16.76 -16.06 8.83
N TYR A 302 -16.96 -15.59 10.06
CA TYR A 302 -18.10 -14.71 10.36
C TYR A 302 -18.00 -13.36 9.65
N VAL A 303 -19.06 -12.94 8.98
CA VAL A 303 -19.22 -11.63 8.35
C VAL A 303 -20.54 -10.97 8.78
N PRO A 304 -20.58 -9.63 8.84
CA PRO A 304 -21.83 -8.91 9.11
C PRO A 304 -22.71 -8.97 7.86
N VAL A 305 -24.02 -9.12 8.06
CA VAL A 305 -25.01 -9.20 6.99
C VAL A 305 -25.95 -8.00 7.01
N GLY A 306 -26.32 -7.55 5.81
CA GLY A 306 -27.33 -6.52 5.59
C GLY A 306 -28.66 -7.14 5.20
N GLY A 307 -29.74 -6.40 5.43
CA GLY A 307 -31.09 -6.81 5.09
C GLY A 307 -31.34 -6.92 3.58
N ALA A 308 -32.49 -7.49 3.25
CA ALA A 308 -32.95 -7.67 1.88
C ALA A 308 -32.97 -6.34 1.11
N VAL A 309 -32.32 -6.31 -0.04
CA VAL A 309 -32.41 -5.19 -1.00
C VAL A 309 -33.81 -5.20 -1.60
N GLU A 310 -34.41 -4.03 -1.88
CA GLU A 310 -35.74 -3.97 -2.51
C GLU A 310 -35.74 -4.71 -3.86
N GLY A 311 -36.38 -5.89 -3.91
CA GLY A 311 -36.44 -6.77 -5.08
C GLY A 311 -35.61 -8.06 -4.98
N ASP A 312 -34.85 -8.27 -3.90
CA ASP A 312 -34.14 -9.51 -3.60
C ASP A 312 -34.78 -10.22 -2.39
N ASP A 313 -35.47 -11.33 -2.62
CA ASP A 313 -36.10 -12.14 -1.56
C ASP A 313 -35.07 -12.96 -0.73
N SER A 314 -33.76 -12.86 -1.01
CA SER A 314 -32.73 -13.57 -0.24
C SER A 314 -32.42 -12.85 1.10
N PRO A 315 -32.60 -13.52 2.26
CA PRO A 315 -32.24 -12.93 3.54
C PRO A 315 -30.72 -12.93 3.74
N ASN A 316 -30.20 -11.88 4.38
CA ASN A 316 -28.85 -11.79 4.95
C ASN A 316 -27.69 -11.77 3.95
N VAL A 317 -27.61 -10.79 3.04
CA VAL A 317 -26.44 -10.67 2.12
C VAL A 317 -25.21 -10.12 2.88
N PRO A 318 -23.99 -10.67 2.70
CA PRO A 318 -22.78 -10.13 3.30
C PRO A 318 -22.49 -8.68 2.87
N ILE A 319 -22.15 -7.82 3.84
CA ILE A 319 -21.86 -6.38 3.62
C ILE A 319 -20.48 -6.14 3.00
N CYS A 320 -19.56 -7.10 3.15
CA CYS A 320 -18.24 -7.08 2.54
C CYS A 320 -18.29 -7.46 1.05
N CYS A 321 -17.24 -7.13 0.30
CA CYS A 321 -17.07 -7.59 -1.08
C CYS A 321 -17.10 -9.13 -1.20
N ARG A 322 -17.47 -9.63 -2.38
CA ARG A 322 -17.72 -11.05 -2.68
C ARG A 322 -17.10 -11.43 -4.02
N SER A 323 -16.84 -12.73 -4.21
CA SER A 323 -16.52 -13.26 -5.54
C SER A 323 -17.79 -13.38 -6.38
N GLU A 324 -17.66 -13.25 -7.70
CA GLU A 324 -18.63 -13.71 -8.69
C GLU A 324 -19.13 -15.15 -8.44
N TYR A 325 -18.27 -16.01 -7.87
CA TYR A 325 -18.57 -17.41 -7.58
C TYR A 325 -18.93 -17.63 -6.09
N PHE A 326 -19.38 -16.59 -5.39
CA PHE A 326 -19.97 -16.71 -4.05
C PHE A 326 -21.31 -17.47 -4.14
N PRO A 327 -21.63 -18.41 -3.22
CA PRO A 327 -20.94 -18.72 -1.96
C PRO A 327 -19.80 -19.75 -2.07
N ASN A 328 -19.56 -20.35 -3.23
CA ASN A 328 -18.53 -21.39 -3.40
C ASN A 328 -17.10 -20.86 -3.25
N VAL A 329 -16.84 -19.58 -3.58
CA VAL A 329 -15.53 -18.93 -3.46
C VAL A 329 -15.60 -17.74 -2.50
N THR A 330 -14.72 -17.72 -1.49
CA THR A 330 -14.86 -16.84 -0.31
C THR A 330 -13.68 -15.90 -0.04
N TRP A 331 -12.56 -16.00 -0.78
CA TRP A 331 -11.35 -15.22 -0.49
C TRP A 331 -11.54 -13.68 -0.44
N PRO A 332 -12.36 -12.99 -1.26
CA PRO A 332 -12.42 -11.53 -1.21
C PRO A 332 -12.99 -11.03 0.11
N SER A 333 -14.06 -11.68 0.59
CA SER A 333 -14.71 -11.39 1.86
C SER A 333 -13.78 -11.60 3.06
N LEU A 334 -12.94 -12.64 3.00
CA LEU A 334 -11.96 -12.97 4.05
C LEU A 334 -10.76 -11.99 4.04
N VAL A 335 -10.31 -11.56 2.86
CA VAL A 335 -9.25 -10.53 2.74
C VAL A 335 -9.76 -9.17 3.20
N GLU A 336 -11.00 -8.79 2.87
CA GLU A 336 -11.61 -7.57 3.41
C GLU A 336 -11.78 -7.64 4.93
N LYS A 337 -12.22 -8.78 5.48
CA LYS A 337 -12.28 -9.00 6.94
C LYS A 337 -10.91 -8.84 7.60
N ALA A 338 -9.86 -9.39 7.02
CA ALA A 338 -8.50 -9.21 7.51
C ALA A 338 -8.05 -7.74 7.42
N TYR A 339 -8.39 -7.04 6.33
CA TYR A 339 -8.09 -5.62 6.16
C TYR A 339 -8.87 -4.73 7.15
N ALA A 340 -10.12 -5.08 7.48
CA ALA A 340 -10.89 -4.44 8.54
C ALA A 340 -10.28 -4.71 9.93
N LYS A 341 -9.93 -5.96 10.23
CA LYS A 341 -9.22 -6.37 11.46
C LYS A 341 -7.87 -5.66 11.62
N MET A 342 -7.14 -5.45 10.53
CA MET A 342 -5.87 -4.73 10.51
C MET A 342 -6.01 -3.26 10.93
N HIS A 343 -7.13 -2.62 10.61
CA HIS A 343 -7.44 -1.25 11.03
C HIS A 343 -8.22 -1.23 12.35
N THR A 344 -7.76 -2.01 13.34
CA THR A 344 -8.30 -2.00 14.71
C THR A 344 -7.27 -1.56 15.73
N ILE A 345 -7.75 -0.91 16.80
CA ILE A 345 -7.00 -0.66 18.03
C ILE A 345 -7.54 -1.61 19.08
N ARG A 346 -6.69 -2.45 19.69
CA ARG A 346 -7.08 -3.34 20.79
C ARG A 346 -6.20 -3.04 22.01
N GLY A 347 -6.83 -2.86 23.18
CA GLY A 347 -6.13 -2.59 24.44
C GLY A 347 -5.52 -3.82 25.11
N SER A 348 -5.91 -5.02 24.68
CA SER A 348 -5.43 -6.31 25.21
C SER A 348 -5.43 -7.38 24.12
N PRO A 349 -4.45 -8.31 24.10
CA PRO A 349 -4.45 -9.46 23.19
C PRO A 349 -5.43 -10.56 23.63
N SER A 350 -5.76 -10.63 24.93
CA SER A 350 -6.52 -11.74 25.52
C SER A 350 -7.96 -11.37 25.89
N ALA A 351 -8.36 -10.10 25.74
CA ALA A 351 -9.67 -9.59 26.15
C ALA A 351 -10.14 -8.42 25.28
N ILE A 352 -11.45 -8.32 25.06
CA ILE A 352 -12.08 -7.19 24.36
C ILE A 352 -12.39 -6.10 25.40
N THR A 353 -12.11 -4.83 25.07
CA THR A 353 -12.24 -3.69 25.99
C THR A 353 -13.20 -2.61 25.49
N LEU A 354 -13.67 -1.73 26.40
CA LEU A 354 -14.45 -0.54 26.03
C LEU A 354 -13.62 0.55 25.33
N GLU A 355 -12.29 0.38 25.25
CA GLU A 355 -11.39 1.30 24.55
C GLU A 355 -11.05 0.85 23.13
N ASP A 356 -11.42 -0.38 22.77
CA ASP A 356 -11.20 -1.02 21.48
C ASP A 356 -11.99 -0.32 20.36
N ARG A 357 -11.32 -0.08 19.22
CA ARG A 357 -11.82 0.77 18.12
C ARG A 357 -11.42 0.24 16.74
N GLY A 358 -11.87 0.93 15.70
CA GLY A 358 -11.61 0.56 14.30
C GLY A 358 -12.55 -0.53 13.79
N GLY A 359 -12.13 -1.26 12.76
CA GLY A 359 -12.94 -2.26 12.07
C GLY A 359 -13.46 -1.78 10.71
N TRP A 360 -14.55 -2.36 10.21
CA TRP A 360 -15.03 -2.12 8.84
C TRP A 360 -15.36 -0.64 8.54
N GLU A 361 -15.91 0.12 9.48
CA GLU A 361 -16.17 1.56 9.30
C GLU A 361 -14.87 2.38 9.10
N ALA A 362 -13.70 1.88 9.55
CA ALA A 362 -12.42 2.51 9.24
C ALA A 362 -12.02 2.38 7.75
N LEU A 363 -12.59 1.42 7.02
CA LEU A 363 -12.38 1.28 5.58
C LEU A 363 -13.20 2.31 4.77
N ASN A 364 -14.41 2.64 5.23
CA ASN A 364 -15.40 3.43 4.48
C ASN A 364 -14.90 4.82 4.04
N GLY A 365 -15.15 5.20 2.78
CA GLY A 365 -15.10 6.59 2.29
C GLY A 365 -13.77 7.31 2.50
N GLY A 366 -12.63 6.64 2.34
CA GLY A 366 -11.32 7.26 2.52
C GLY A 366 -10.19 6.26 2.69
N GLY A 367 -9.82 5.61 1.60
CA GLY A 367 -8.48 5.06 1.35
C GLY A 367 -8.18 5.29 -0.13
N LYS A 368 -6.93 5.14 -0.54
CA LYS A 368 -6.55 5.29 -1.96
C LYS A 368 -6.24 3.93 -2.60
N THR A 369 -6.37 3.84 -3.92
CA THR A 369 -6.24 2.57 -4.64
C THR A 369 -4.79 2.09 -4.67
N GLU A 370 -3.84 3.01 -4.82
CA GLU A 370 -2.41 2.77 -4.64
C GLU A 370 -2.05 2.28 -3.23
N GLU A 371 -2.68 2.82 -2.18
CA GLU A 371 -2.46 2.39 -0.80
C GLU A 371 -2.98 0.96 -0.56
N ALA A 372 -4.13 0.62 -1.14
CA ALA A 372 -4.67 -0.74 -1.10
C ALA A 372 -3.82 -1.74 -1.92
N LEU A 373 -3.33 -1.34 -3.10
CA LEU A 373 -2.40 -2.15 -3.90
C LEU A 373 -1.09 -2.40 -3.14
N ALA A 374 -0.51 -1.39 -2.50
CA ALA A 374 0.69 -1.53 -1.67
C ALA A 374 0.44 -2.44 -0.46
N ASP A 375 -0.66 -2.23 0.28
CA ASP A 375 -1.01 -3.04 1.46
C ASP A 375 -1.30 -4.51 1.12
N LEU A 376 -1.87 -4.81 -0.06
CA LEU A 376 -2.22 -6.17 -0.46
C LEU A 376 -1.04 -6.94 -1.09
N THR A 377 -0.02 -6.25 -1.61
CA THR A 377 1.07 -6.89 -2.38
C THR A 377 2.45 -6.75 -1.75
N GLY A 378 2.65 -5.85 -0.79
CA GLY A 378 3.98 -5.42 -0.34
C GLY A 378 4.76 -4.63 -1.41
N GLY A 379 4.09 -4.25 -2.50
CA GLY A 379 4.65 -3.53 -3.63
C GLY A 379 4.93 -2.06 -3.35
N VAL A 380 5.36 -1.34 -4.38
CA VAL A 380 5.51 0.13 -4.37
C VAL A 380 4.54 0.71 -5.39
N ALA A 381 3.64 1.60 -4.96
CA ALA A 381 2.50 2.03 -5.74
C ALA A 381 2.38 3.57 -5.85
N GLY A 382 1.67 4.02 -6.88
CA GLY A 382 1.46 5.44 -7.21
C GLY A 382 0.57 5.61 -8.43
N ARG A 383 0.45 6.84 -8.95
CA ARG A 383 -0.49 7.16 -10.04
C ARG A 383 0.07 8.12 -11.09
N PHE A 384 -0.50 8.09 -12.28
CA PHE A 384 -0.26 9.06 -13.36
C PHE A 384 -1.48 9.15 -14.28
N HIS A 385 -1.57 10.21 -15.09
CA HIS A 385 -2.64 10.34 -16.09
C HIS A 385 -2.17 9.83 -17.46
N THR A 386 -3.12 9.30 -18.23
CA THR A 386 -2.92 8.87 -19.63
C THR A 386 -2.57 10.02 -20.55
N TYR A 387 -3.16 11.20 -20.33
CA TYR A 387 -3.04 12.33 -21.24
C TYR A 387 -1.64 12.96 -21.24
N ASP A 388 -0.89 12.84 -20.13
CA ASP A 388 0.51 13.26 -19.94
C ASP A 388 1.51 12.56 -20.87
N VAL A 389 1.10 11.51 -21.59
CA VAL A 389 1.95 10.70 -22.46
C VAL A 389 1.30 10.39 -23.82
N SER A 390 2.13 10.06 -24.81
CA SER A 390 1.65 9.50 -26.07
C SER A 390 1.23 8.04 -25.89
N ALA A 391 0.29 7.58 -26.71
CA ALA A 391 -0.23 6.22 -26.68
C ALA A 391 0.85 5.14 -26.88
N GLU A 392 1.87 5.41 -27.70
CA GLU A 392 2.99 4.49 -27.92
C GLU A 392 3.89 4.41 -26.70
N ARG A 393 4.17 5.54 -26.03
CA ARG A 393 4.94 5.56 -24.78
C ARG A 393 4.18 4.86 -23.66
N LEU A 394 2.87 5.09 -23.55
CA LEU A 394 1.98 4.42 -22.61
C LEU A 394 1.94 2.91 -22.86
N PHE A 395 1.79 2.49 -24.12
CA PHE A 395 1.81 1.08 -24.52
C PHE A 395 3.15 0.42 -24.18
N LEU A 396 4.29 1.02 -24.56
CA LEU A 396 5.61 0.44 -24.29
C LEU A 396 5.83 0.28 -22.78
N TYR A 397 5.44 1.29 -22.01
CA TYR A 397 5.48 1.26 -20.54
C TYR A 397 4.67 0.10 -19.96
N ILE A 398 3.40 -0.05 -20.35
CA ILE A 398 2.54 -1.14 -19.87
C ILE A 398 3.06 -2.51 -20.38
N HIS A 399 3.48 -2.59 -21.64
CA HIS A 399 3.94 -3.81 -22.29
C HIS A 399 5.20 -4.40 -21.66
N GLU A 400 6.19 -3.58 -21.32
CA GLU A 400 7.40 -4.05 -20.63
C GLU A 400 7.10 -4.50 -19.19
N LEU A 401 6.10 -3.91 -18.54
CA LEU A 401 5.91 -3.99 -17.09
C LEU A 401 4.75 -4.89 -16.63
N GLN A 402 3.85 -5.30 -17.52
CA GLN A 402 2.67 -6.15 -17.24
C GLN A 402 2.94 -7.45 -16.43
N MET A 403 4.20 -7.89 -16.40
CA MET A 403 4.73 -9.02 -15.63
C MET A 403 5.04 -8.69 -14.17
N ASP A 404 5.61 -7.51 -13.90
CA ASP A 404 6.13 -7.10 -12.59
C ASP A 404 5.35 -5.93 -11.96
N THR A 405 4.30 -5.48 -12.64
CA THR A 405 3.52 -4.30 -12.27
C THR A 405 2.02 -4.56 -12.51
N LEU A 406 1.19 -4.27 -11.51
CA LEU A 406 -0.27 -4.19 -11.68
C LEU A 406 -0.66 -2.79 -12.17
N PHE A 407 -1.70 -2.71 -13.00
CA PHE A 407 -2.28 -1.46 -13.48
C PHE A 407 -3.81 -1.48 -13.31
N VAL A 408 -4.32 -0.64 -12.41
CA VAL A 408 -5.76 -0.26 -12.34
C VAL A 408 -5.93 1.00 -13.18
N CYS A 409 -7.03 1.11 -13.93
CA CYS A 409 -7.36 2.32 -14.68
C CYS A 409 -8.78 2.82 -14.34
N ARG A 410 -9.00 4.14 -14.45
CA ARG A 410 -10.32 4.78 -14.37
C ARG A 410 -10.68 5.45 -15.68
N VAL A 411 -11.94 5.33 -16.08
CA VAL A 411 -12.50 5.85 -17.34
C VAL A 411 -12.47 7.39 -17.32
N ASN A 412 -12.21 8.01 -18.47
CA ASN A 412 -12.38 9.45 -18.66
C ASN A 412 -13.85 9.75 -18.99
N GLU A 413 -14.67 10.00 -17.96
CA GLU A 413 -16.11 10.23 -18.10
C GLU A 413 -16.43 11.34 -19.11
N VAL A 414 -15.74 12.48 -19.00
CA VAL A 414 -15.97 13.66 -19.85
C VAL A 414 -15.70 13.36 -21.33
N THR A 415 -14.60 12.65 -21.64
CA THR A 415 -14.27 12.27 -23.02
C THR A 415 -15.19 11.17 -23.55
N CYS A 416 -15.57 10.19 -22.71
CA CYS A 416 -16.52 9.15 -23.08
C CYS A 416 -17.91 9.73 -23.41
N GLU A 417 -18.45 10.62 -22.58
CA GLU A 417 -19.71 11.32 -22.86
C GLU A 417 -19.61 12.16 -24.14
N ALA A 418 -18.54 12.95 -24.30
CA ALA A 418 -18.36 13.83 -25.45
C ALA A 418 -18.24 13.10 -26.79
N GLN A 419 -17.71 11.88 -26.81
CA GLN A 419 -17.60 11.02 -28.00
C GLN A 419 -18.74 9.99 -28.13
N GLY A 420 -19.64 9.90 -27.14
CA GLY A 420 -20.72 8.91 -27.10
C GLY A 420 -20.26 7.46 -26.83
N VAL A 421 -19.04 7.28 -26.32
CA VAL A 421 -18.41 5.98 -26.07
C VAL A 421 -18.86 5.42 -24.72
N ARG A 422 -19.52 4.27 -24.73
CA ARG A 422 -20.14 3.65 -23.54
C ARG A 422 -19.18 2.72 -22.79
N LEU A 423 -18.07 3.27 -22.29
CA LEU A 423 -17.37 2.66 -21.16
C LEU A 423 -18.15 2.89 -19.86
N ASN A 424 -17.96 2.04 -18.85
CA ASN A 424 -18.66 2.14 -17.57
C ASN A 424 -17.71 2.64 -16.46
N PRO A 425 -17.72 3.93 -16.07
CA PRO A 425 -16.77 4.46 -15.08
C PRO A 425 -16.96 3.88 -13.67
N TYR A 426 -18.15 3.35 -13.39
CA TYR A 426 -18.58 2.95 -12.06
C TYR A 426 -18.07 1.57 -11.63
N TYR A 427 -17.41 0.84 -12.51
CA TYR A 427 -16.87 -0.50 -12.25
C TYR A 427 -15.34 -0.54 -12.38
N PRO A 428 -14.67 -1.47 -11.68
CA PRO A 428 -13.23 -1.47 -11.59
C PRO A 428 -12.63 -1.96 -12.91
N HIS A 429 -11.76 -1.13 -13.48
CA HIS A 429 -11.02 -1.49 -14.70
C HIS A 429 -9.55 -1.75 -14.37
N ALA A 430 -8.99 -2.78 -15.00
CA ALA A 430 -7.58 -3.14 -14.84
C ALA A 430 -7.03 -3.68 -16.15
N VAL A 431 -5.76 -3.39 -16.44
CA VAL A 431 -5.09 -3.93 -17.63
C VAL A 431 -4.68 -5.37 -17.34
N ASN A 432 -5.19 -6.32 -18.13
CA ASN A 432 -4.73 -7.70 -18.01
C ASN A 432 -3.36 -7.89 -18.67
N ARG A 433 -3.23 -7.42 -19.92
CA ARG A 433 -2.04 -7.57 -20.77
C ARG A 433 -2.00 -6.47 -21.85
N ALA A 434 -0.82 -6.24 -22.43
CA ALA A 434 -0.63 -5.41 -23.61
C ALA A 434 0.21 -6.17 -24.65
N VAL A 435 -0.20 -6.12 -25.92
CA VAL A 435 0.33 -6.97 -27.01
C VAL A 435 0.45 -6.17 -28.31
N SER A 436 1.56 -6.35 -29.03
CA SER A 436 1.69 -5.87 -30.41
C SER A 436 1.17 -6.93 -31.38
N TRP A 437 0.17 -6.62 -32.20
CA TRP A 437 -0.46 -7.55 -33.15
C TRP A 437 -0.54 -6.92 -34.54
N GLU A 438 -0.11 -7.65 -35.58
CA GLU A 438 -0.10 -7.18 -36.99
C GLU A 438 0.56 -5.79 -37.20
N GLY A 439 1.54 -5.43 -36.34
CA GLY A 439 2.22 -4.14 -36.36
C GLY A 439 1.46 -2.98 -35.70
N ARG A 440 0.34 -3.26 -35.01
CA ARG A 440 -0.45 -2.32 -34.20
C ARG A 440 -0.33 -2.66 -32.71
N LEU A 441 -0.77 -1.73 -31.86
CA LEU A 441 -0.60 -1.79 -30.40
C LEU A 441 -1.97 -1.94 -29.73
N PHE A 442 -2.19 -3.01 -28.96
CA PHE A 442 -3.47 -3.32 -28.33
C PHE A 442 -3.32 -3.62 -26.83
N ILE A 443 -4.33 -3.24 -26.06
CA ILE A 443 -4.40 -3.45 -24.61
C ILE A 443 -5.67 -4.25 -24.31
N GLN A 444 -5.52 -5.34 -23.55
CA GLN A 444 -6.64 -6.14 -23.05
C GLN A 444 -7.03 -5.58 -21.68
N VAL A 445 -8.22 -5.00 -21.60
CA VAL A 445 -8.77 -4.41 -20.38
C VAL A 445 -9.81 -5.36 -19.81
N PHE A 446 -9.81 -5.49 -18.48
CA PHE A 446 -10.86 -6.15 -17.73
C PHE A 446 -11.83 -5.11 -17.17
N CYS A 447 -13.13 -5.41 -17.20
CA CYS A 447 -14.19 -4.66 -16.55
C CYS A 447 -14.91 -5.56 -15.51
N GLY A 448 -14.96 -5.13 -14.25
CA GLY A 448 -15.65 -5.88 -13.19
C GLY A 448 -17.18 -5.88 -13.26
N ALA A 449 -17.78 -5.25 -14.28
CA ALA A 449 -19.23 -5.18 -14.42
C ALA A 449 -19.87 -6.53 -14.84
N PRO A 450 -21.14 -6.81 -14.47
CA PRO A 450 -21.84 -8.05 -14.83
C PRO A 450 -21.99 -8.30 -16.35
N GLY A 451 -21.89 -7.25 -17.16
CA GLY A 451 -21.70 -7.31 -18.61
C GLY A 451 -20.53 -6.43 -19.03
N VAL A 452 -19.90 -6.71 -20.17
CA VAL A 452 -18.82 -5.87 -20.70
C VAL A 452 -19.40 -4.61 -21.35
N PHE A 453 -18.84 -3.47 -20.95
CA PHE A 453 -19.11 -2.16 -21.51
C PHE A 453 -17.81 -1.64 -22.17
N ASP A 454 -17.50 -2.14 -23.36
CA ASP A 454 -16.31 -1.74 -24.16
C ASP A 454 -16.57 -0.49 -25.02
N GLY A 455 -17.80 0.06 -24.98
CA GLY A 455 -18.24 1.14 -25.86
C GLY A 455 -18.40 0.74 -27.33
N GLY A 456 -18.33 -0.55 -27.68
CA GLY A 456 -18.20 -1.04 -29.05
C GLY A 456 -16.80 -0.84 -29.65
N LEU A 457 -15.80 -0.42 -28.86
CA LEU A 457 -14.45 -0.14 -29.33
C LEU A 457 -13.74 -1.40 -29.83
N GLN A 458 -14.04 -2.58 -29.29
CA GLN A 458 -13.41 -3.82 -29.74
C GLN A 458 -13.78 -4.14 -31.19
N ASP A 459 -15.09 -4.15 -31.50
CA ASP A 459 -15.62 -4.48 -32.83
C ASP A 459 -15.21 -3.47 -33.92
N ILE A 460 -14.89 -2.23 -33.53
CA ILE A 460 -14.46 -1.15 -34.44
C ILE A 460 -12.94 -1.15 -34.65
N THR A 461 -12.15 -1.36 -33.60
CA THR A 461 -10.70 -1.05 -33.62
C THR A 461 -9.79 -2.28 -33.66
N VAL A 462 -10.28 -3.46 -33.25
CA VAL A 462 -9.45 -4.65 -33.01
C VAL A 462 -9.62 -5.69 -34.12
N PRO A 463 -8.53 -6.29 -34.64
CA PRO A 463 -8.60 -7.40 -35.58
C PRO A 463 -9.30 -8.64 -34.99
N TYR A 464 -10.23 -9.22 -35.75
CA TYR A 464 -10.87 -10.52 -35.44
C TYR A 464 -9.84 -11.64 -35.16
N SER A 465 -8.67 -11.57 -35.79
CA SER A 465 -7.51 -12.46 -35.57
C SER A 465 -6.93 -12.39 -34.16
N LEU A 466 -7.05 -11.25 -33.46
CA LEU A 466 -6.63 -11.08 -32.07
C LEU A 466 -7.75 -11.48 -31.08
N ILE A 467 -9.00 -11.08 -31.38
CA ILE A 467 -10.18 -11.37 -30.53
C ILE A 467 -10.40 -12.87 -30.36
N HIS A 468 -10.12 -13.67 -31.39
CA HIS A 468 -10.29 -15.13 -31.39
C HIS A 468 -8.95 -15.89 -31.40
N CYS A 469 -7.90 -15.32 -30.82
CA CYS A 469 -6.60 -15.95 -30.72
C CYS A 469 -6.56 -16.97 -29.56
N GLU A 470 -6.20 -18.24 -29.85
CA GLU A 470 -6.10 -19.30 -28.82
C GLU A 470 -5.08 -18.99 -27.72
N ASP A 471 -4.09 -18.13 -28.01
CA ASP A 471 -3.09 -17.65 -27.05
C ASP A 471 -3.65 -16.67 -26.00
N TYR A 472 -4.83 -16.07 -26.25
CA TYR A 472 -5.48 -15.08 -25.39
C TYR A 472 -6.95 -15.47 -25.13
N PRO A 473 -7.20 -16.51 -24.31
CA PRO A 473 -8.50 -17.15 -24.18
C PRO A 473 -9.53 -16.36 -23.36
N GLU A 474 -9.19 -15.19 -22.80
CA GLU A 474 -10.11 -14.41 -21.98
C GLU A 474 -11.18 -13.68 -22.80
N THR A 475 -12.46 -13.85 -22.44
CA THR A 475 -13.60 -13.41 -23.27
C THR A 475 -14.39 -12.25 -22.66
N MET A 476 -15.26 -11.63 -23.47
CA MET A 476 -16.24 -10.65 -22.99
C MET A 476 -17.25 -11.22 -21.99
N ALA A 477 -17.52 -12.54 -21.99
CA ALA A 477 -18.34 -13.15 -20.94
C ALA A 477 -17.61 -13.11 -19.58
N ASP A 478 -16.29 -13.29 -19.59
CA ASP A 478 -15.43 -13.28 -18.40
C ASP A 478 -15.07 -11.86 -17.91
N GLY A 479 -15.42 -10.81 -18.67
CA GLY A 479 -15.17 -9.41 -18.32
C GLY A 479 -14.07 -8.73 -19.14
N PHE A 480 -13.46 -9.42 -20.11
CA PHE A 480 -12.30 -8.92 -20.85
C PHE A 480 -12.67 -8.46 -22.26
N PHE A 481 -12.05 -7.37 -22.69
CA PHE A 481 -12.13 -6.88 -24.06
C PHE A 481 -10.80 -6.26 -24.49
N TRP A 482 -10.60 -6.16 -25.80
CA TRP A 482 -9.46 -5.50 -26.40
C TRP A 482 -9.82 -4.10 -26.91
N MET A 483 -8.87 -3.18 -26.88
CA MET A 483 -8.93 -1.90 -27.57
C MET A 483 -7.53 -1.47 -28.05
N SER A 484 -7.44 -0.51 -28.97
CA SER A 484 -6.13 0.02 -29.37
C SER A 484 -5.50 0.89 -28.28
N ALA A 485 -4.17 1.01 -28.29
CA ALA A 485 -3.46 1.88 -27.35
C ALA A 485 -3.86 3.37 -27.48
N MET A 486 -4.34 3.81 -28.65
CA MET A 486 -4.86 5.17 -28.84
C MET A 486 -6.16 5.38 -28.07
N ASP A 487 -7.12 4.45 -28.22
CA ASP A 487 -8.41 4.50 -27.53
C ASP A 487 -8.21 4.38 -26.01
N PHE A 488 -7.28 3.53 -25.57
CA PHE A 488 -6.93 3.39 -24.15
C PHE A 488 -6.36 4.69 -23.55
N ARG A 489 -5.53 5.42 -24.31
CA ARG A 489 -4.99 6.72 -23.88
C ARG A 489 -6.07 7.81 -23.80
N GLU A 490 -7.11 7.70 -24.63
CA GLU A 490 -8.14 8.74 -24.77
C GLU A 490 -9.34 8.55 -23.82
N TYR A 491 -9.79 7.30 -23.63
CA TYR A 491 -11.00 6.96 -22.86
C TYR A 491 -10.74 6.48 -21.43
N PHE A 492 -9.48 6.31 -21.03
CA PHE A 492 -9.09 6.24 -19.62
C PHE A 492 -8.32 7.50 -19.23
N GLU A 493 -8.46 7.96 -17.99
CA GLU A 493 -7.82 9.18 -17.48
C GLU A 493 -6.69 8.85 -16.50
N THR A 494 -7.00 8.16 -15.41
CA THR A 494 -6.05 7.87 -14.33
C THR A 494 -5.62 6.41 -14.37
N ILE A 495 -4.32 6.16 -14.21
CA ILE A 495 -3.75 4.82 -13.99
C ILE A 495 -3.05 4.79 -12.64
N PHE A 496 -3.39 3.79 -11.83
CA PHE A 496 -2.67 3.44 -10.60
C PHE A 496 -1.75 2.26 -10.93
N GLU A 497 -0.45 2.43 -10.71
CA GLU A 497 0.54 1.36 -10.84
C GLU A 497 0.94 0.79 -9.48
N CYS A 498 1.28 -0.50 -9.44
CA CYS A 498 1.90 -1.11 -8.28
C CYS A 498 3.00 -2.10 -8.68
N ARG A 499 4.25 -1.73 -8.40
CA ARG A 499 5.46 -2.52 -8.66
C ARG A 499 5.56 -3.66 -7.66
N LEU A 500 5.52 -4.89 -8.15
CA LEU A 500 5.49 -6.14 -7.37
C LEU A 500 6.90 -6.55 -6.90
N VAL A 501 7.60 -5.63 -6.23
CA VAL A 501 8.98 -5.81 -5.77
C VAL A 501 9.17 -6.98 -4.79
N ASN A 502 8.10 -7.41 -4.13
CA ASN A 502 8.09 -8.47 -3.12
C ASN A 502 7.46 -9.81 -3.58
N SER A 503 7.05 -9.91 -4.86
CA SER A 503 6.42 -11.11 -5.42
C SER A 503 7.41 -11.99 -6.19
N VAL A 504 7.11 -13.29 -6.25
CA VAL A 504 7.68 -14.21 -7.26
C VAL A 504 7.07 -13.92 -8.64
N ASP A 505 7.43 -14.71 -9.67
CA ASP A 505 6.78 -14.67 -10.98
C ASP A 505 5.25 -14.91 -10.88
N VAL A 506 4.46 -13.84 -10.93
CA VAL A 506 2.98 -13.90 -10.91
C VAL A 506 2.35 -13.95 -12.31
N SER A 507 3.15 -14.16 -13.35
CA SER A 507 2.70 -14.16 -14.76
C SER A 507 1.49 -15.07 -15.04
N ILE A 508 0.70 -14.62 -16.01
CA ILE A 508 -0.30 -15.43 -16.74
C ILE A 508 0.30 -15.87 -18.10
N PRO A 509 -0.29 -16.87 -18.78
CA PRO A 509 0.21 -17.35 -20.07
C PRO A 509 0.29 -16.23 -21.12
N ASN A 510 1.29 -16.35 -22.02
CA ASN A 510 1.52 -15.43 -23.14
C ASN A 510 1.71 -13.96 -22.73
N MET A 511 2.51 -13.75 -21.69
CA MET A 511 3.15 -12.48 -21.36
C MET A 511 4.64 -12.48 -21.78
N PRO A 512 5.29 -11.29 -21.89
CA PRO A 512 6.73 -11.20 -22.11
C PRO A 512 7.56 -11.93 -21.02
N PRO A 513 8.79 -12.39 -21.31
CA PRO A 513 9.64 -12.99 -20.30
C PRO A 513 10.05 -11.98 -19.20
N PRO A 514 10.38 -12.43 -17.97
CA PRO A 514 10.83 -11.54 -16.90
C PRO A 514 12.04 -10.70 -17.31
N ARG A 515 11.95 -9.38 -17.10
CA ARG A 515 13.01 -8.41 -17.47
C ARG A 515 14.32 -8.64 -16.69
N TRP A 516 14.21 -9.14 -15.47
CA TRP A 516 15.33 -9.48 -14.59
C TRP A 516 15.26 -10.95 -14.19
N GLN A 517 16.37 -11.69 -14.36
CA GLN A 517 16.50 -13.03 -13.80
C GLN A 517 16.92 -12.94 -12.33
N ALA A 518 16.19 -13.62 -11.45
CA ALA A 518 16.53 -13.68 -10.03
C ALA A 518 17.73 -14.62 -9.83
N VAL A 519 18.94 -14.06 -9.92
CA VAL A 519 20.20 -14.77 -9.70
C VAL A 519 20.63 -14.57 -8.25
N ARG A 520 20.92 -15.66 -7.53
CA ARG A 520 21.61 -15.59 -6.23
C ARG A 520 23.08 -15.19 -6.46
N PRO A 521 23.64 -14.20 -5.74
CA PRO A 521 25.05 -13.83 -5.86
C PRO A 521 25.98 -15.04 -5.66
N SER A 522 26.92 -15.24 -6.57
CA SER A 522 27.88 -16.35 -6.47
C SER A 522 28.89 -16.10 -5.34
N LEU A 523 28.99 -17.06 -4.42
CA LEU A 523 30.06 -17.08 -3.43
C LEU A 523 31.39 -17.31 -4.15
N GLY A 524 32.24 -16.28 -4.18
CA GLY A 524 33.54 -16.33 -4.86
C GLY A 524 34.54 -17.31 -4.21
N PRO A 525 35.68 -17.62 -4.86
CA PRO A 525 36.56 -18.73 -4.47
C PRO A 525 37.26 -18.65 -3.09
N LEU A 526 37.05 -17.57 -2.33
CA LEU A 526 37.52 -17.40 -0.95
C LEU A 526 36.41 -17.68 0.09
N GLY A 527 35.18 -17.94 -0.33
CA GLY A 527 34.01 -18.17 0.51
C GLY A 527 33.73 -19.64 0.84
N ILE A 528 34.77 -20.44 1.13
CA ILE A 528 34.59 -21.79 1.69
C ILE A 528 34.47 -21.66 3.21
N PRO A 529 33.29 -21.85 3.82
CA PRO A 529 33.21 -21.99 5.28
C PRO A 529 33.97 -23.26 5.70
N PRO A 530 34.68 -23.26 6.86
CA PRO A 530 35.46 -24.41 7.28
C PRO A 530 34.55 -25.66 7.41
N PRO A 531 35.04 -26.85 6.99
CA PRO A 531 34.22 -28.05 6.93
C PRO A 531 33.72 -28.44 8.32
N GLY A 532 32.42 -28.25 8.54
CA GLY A 532 31.75 -28.39 9.83
C GLY A 532 30.30 -27.89 9.83
N MET A 533 29.92 -26.99 8.93
CA MET A 533 28.55 -26.47 8.78
C MET A 533 27.58 -27.44 8.05
N PHE A 534 27.57 -28.71 8.45
CA PHE A 534 26.56 -29.70 8.05
C PHE A 534 26.02 -30.43 9.30
N PRO A 535 24.79 -30.16 9.77
CA PRO A 535 24.22 -30.85 10.92
C PRO A 535 23.77 -32.27 10.54
N GLY A 536 24.67 -33.26 10.65
CA GLY A 536 24.37 -34.61 10.17
C GLY A 536 25.27 -35.78 10.59
N MET A 537 26.35 -35.59 11.35
CA MET A 537 27.15 -36.70 11.91
C MET A 537 27.86 -36.27 13.20
N GLY A 538 27.69 -37.04 14.28
CA GLY A 538 28.23 -36.71 15.61
C GLY A 538 29.51 -37.47 15.95
N THR A 539 30.48 -36.79 16.57
CA THR A 539 31.69 -37.39 17.15
C THR A 539 32.14 -36.70 18.44
N MET A 540 32.59 -37.56 19.36
CA MET A 540 33.13 -37.36 20.72
C MET A 540 33.91 -36.05 21.03
N PRO A 541 33.84 -35.54 22.29
CA PRO A 541 34.63 -34.40 22.75
C PRO A 541 36.07 -34.76 23.16
N GLY A 542 36.99 -33.81 23.00
CA GLY A 542 38.35 -33.85 23.56
C GLY A 542 38.95 -32.43 23.63
N PRO A 543 39.61 -32.03 24.75
CA PRO A 543 40.09 -30.67 24.92
C PRO A 543 41.46 -30.44 24.26
N MET A 544 41.68 -29.26 23.68
CA MET A 544 43.03 -28.75 23.40
C MET A 544 43.15 -27.26 23.73
N SER A 545 44.39 -26.84 23.99
CA SER A 545 44.72 -25.65 24.77
C SER A 545 45.17 -24.44 23.94
N THR A 546 45.13 -23.28 24.57
CA THR A 546 45.63 -21.99 24.09
C THR A 546 47.07 -22.00 23.53
N MET A 547 47.28 -21.26 22.46
CA MET A 547 48.58 -20.79 21.95
C MET A 547 48.43 -19.33 21.48
N PRO A 548 49.03 -18.33 22.16
CA PRO A 548 48.99 -16.93 21.73
C PRO A 548 50.17 -16.61 20.80
N GLY A 549 49.94 -15.97 19.65
CA GLY A 549 51.05 -15.73 18.71
C GLY A 549 50.77 -15.05 17.37
N MET A 550 49.74 -14.22 17.23
CA MET A 550 49.58 -13.39 16.02
C MET A 550 49.00 -12.02 16.35
N ILE A 551 49.68 -10.96 15.89
CA ILE A 551 49.28 -9.57 16.09
C ILE A 551 48.42 -9.16 14.88
N PRO A 552 47.14 -8.77 15.07
CA PRO A 552 46.35 -8.20 13.98
C PRO A 552 46.97 -6.89 13.50
N PHE A 553 47.04 -6.67 12.19
CA PHE A 553 47.41 -5.37 11.63
C PHE A 553 46.36 -4.33 12.03
N GLY A 554 46.83 -3.15 12.44
CA GLY A 554 45.97 -2.08 12.93
C GLY A 554 45.19 -1.39 11.81
N ASP A 555 43.92 -1.11 12.13
CA ASP A 555 43.16 0.09 11.79
C ASP A 555 43.75 1.02 10.70
N MET A 556 43.10 1.00 9.53
CA MET A 556 43.05 2.15 8.63
C MET A 556 41.65 2.26 8.01
N GLY A 557 40.90 3.29 8.41
CA GLY A 557 39.78 3.82 7.62
C GLY A 557 38.39 3.55 8.19
N THR A 558 38.00 4.35 9.19
CA THR A 558 36.59 4.58 9.53
C THR A 558 35.88 5.31 8.38
N GLY A 559 35.37 4.56 7.41
CA GLY A 559 34.57 5.06 6.29
C GLY A 559 33.22 4.36 6.24
N MET A 560 32.16 5.12 5.95
CA MET A 560 30.77 4.66 5.86
C MET A 560 30.64 3.40 4.97
N ALA A 561 30.49 2.24 5.60
CA ALA A 561 30.19 0.98 4.92
C ALA A 561 28.69 0.94 4.59
N GLY A 562 28.33 1.26 3.35
CA GLY A 562 26.95 1.14 2.88
C GLY A 562 26.45 -0.31 3.02
N ALA A 563 25.25 -0.48 3.60
CA ALA A 563 24.65 -1.78 3.75
C ALA A 563 24.40 -2.43 2.38
N ARG A 564 24.70 -3.73 2.25
CA ARG A 564 24.27 -4.53 1.09
C ARG A 564 22.78 -4.83 1.22
N GLY A 565 22.04 -4.69 0.12
CA GLY A 565 20.60 -4.94 0.09
C GLY A 565 20.27 -6.41 0.34
N MET A 566 19.17 -6.65 1.03
CA MET A 566 18.71 -7.99 1.37
C MET A 566 17.94 -8.59 0.19
N GLN A 567 18.40 -9.71 -0.36
CA GLN A 567 17.64 -10.48 -1.34
C GLN A 567 16.74 -11.48 -0.59
N HIS A 568 15.44 -11.26 -0.64
CA HIS A 568 14.45 -12.16 -0.05
C HIS A 568 14.25 -13.42 -0.89
N LEU A 569 13.58 -14.41 -0.29
CA LEU A 569 13.09 -15.60 -0.98
C LEU A 569 11.58 -15.52 -1.22
N GLY A 570 11.14 -16.19 -2.29
CA GLY A 570 9.75 -16.50 -2.56
C GLY A 570 9.22 -17.65 -1.67
N PRO A 571 7.90 -17.89 -1.65
CA PRO A 571 7.30 -18.98 -0.86
C PRO A 571 7.78 -20.40 -1.26
N ASP A 572 8.37 -20.53 -2.45
CA ASP A 572 8.98 -21.74 -3.00
C ASP A 572 10.51 -21.84 -2.72
N GLY A 573 11.09 -20.86 -2.02
CA GLY A 573 12.53 -20.76 -1.78
C GLY A 573 13.34 -20.22 -2.96
N SER A 574 12.71 -19.83 -4.07
CA SER A 574 13.37 -19.10 -5.15
C SER A 574 13.87 -17.74 -4.65
N PRO A 575 14.98 -17.19 -5.18
CA PRO A 575 15.34 -15.80 -4.90
C PRO A 575 14.32 -14.83 -5.53
N LEU A 576 14.04 -13.71 -4.87
CA LEU A 576 13.33 -12.60 -5.50
C LEU A 576 14.28 -11.79 -6.42
N PRO A 577 13.76 -11.11 -7.46
CA PRO A 577 14.58 -10.34 -8.39
C PRO A 577 15.10 -9.01 -7.82
N TRP A 578 14.60 -8.57 -6.66
CA TRP A 578 14.95 -7.30 -6.03
C TRP A 578 15.80 -7.49 -4.75
N TYR A 579 16.71 -6.54 -4.55
CA TYR A 579 17.45 -6.35 -3.30
C TYR A 579 16.79 -5.20 -2.54
N GLU A 580 16.38 -5.43 -1.29
CA GLU A 580 15.64 -4.48 -0.45
C GLU A 580 16.56 -3.75 0.54
N TRP A 581 16.27 -2.46 0.76
CA TRP A 581 16.68 -1.70 1.94
C TRP A 581 15.44 -1.04 2.54
N VAL A 582 15.27 -1.17 3.86
CA VAL A 582 14.23 -0.45 4.62
C VAL A 582 14.93 0.46 5.63
N PHE A 583 14.50 1.71 5.68
CA PHE A 583 14.88 2.65 6.72
C PHE A 583 13.61 3.19 7.39
N ALA A 584 13.61 3.35 8.70
CA ALA A 584 12.49 3.87 9.47
C ALA A 584 12.94 5.03 10.36
N ASN A 585 12.04 5.99 10.59
CA ASN A 585 12.24 7.08 11.53
C ASN A 585 11.04 7.17 12.48
N PRO A 586 11.20 6.89 13.80
CA PRO A 586 10.12 6.96 14.78
C PRO A 586 9.80 8.39 15.27
N GLY A 587 10.66 9.37 14.96
CA GLY A 587 10.50 10.76 15.38
C GLY A 587 9.54 11.56 14.48
N GLU A 588 9.29 12.82 14.86
CA GLU A 588 8.57 13.77 14.01
C GLU A 588 9.46 14.25 12.87
N VAL A 589 8.96 14.19 11.63
CA VAL A 589 9.66 14.63 10.42
C VAL A 589 8.97 15.86 9.84
N THR A 590 9.77 16.87 9.51
CA THR A 590 9.34 18.20 9.04
C THR A 590 10.28 18.68 7.95
N ARG A 591 9.96 19.83 7.33
CA ARG A 591 10.85 20.54 6.39
C ARG A 591 12.25 20.85 6.95
N HIS A 592 12.44 20.89 8.28
CA HIS A 592 13.73 21.18 8.91
C HIS A 592 14.64 19.96 9.12
N ASN A 593 14.07 18.75 9.02
CA ASN A 593 14.77 17.47 9.14
C ASN A 593 14.29 16.51 8.03
N ALA A 594 14.23 17.05 6.82
CA ALA A 594 13.69 16.39 5.63
C ALA A 594 14.43 15.06 5.32
N PRO A 595 13.72 14.01 4.84
CA PRO A 595 14.34 12.75 4.46
C PRO A 595 15.28 12.88 3.26
N GLU A 596 16.50 12.38 3.39
CA GLU A 596 17.51 12.35 2.34
C GLU A 596 18.20 10.98 2.28
N PHE A 597 18.31 10.41 1.08
CA PHE A 597 18.96 9.11 0.86
C PHE A 597 19.89 9.18 -0.37
N SER A 598 21.11 8.65 -0.25
CA SER A 598 22.02 8.45 -1.39
C SER A 598 21.92 7.02 -1.88
N VAL A 599 21.69 6.83 -3.17
CA VAL A 599 21.76 5.54 -3.87
C VAL A 599 22.97 5.56 -4.79
N ARG A 600 23.95 4.69 -4.53
CA ARG A 600 25.17 4.56 -5.35
C ARG A 600 25.14 3.26 -6.15
N VAL A 601 25.25 3.37 -7.47
CA VAL A 601 25.19 2.24 -8.42
C VAL A 601 26.55 2.10 -9.12
N PRO A 602 27.27 0.97 -8.97
CA PRO A 602 28.53 0.73 -9.67
C PRO A 602 28.37 0.59 -11.19
N GLU A 603 29.41 0.98 -11.94
CA GLU A 603 29.50 0.78 -13.40
C GLU A 603 29.45 -0.72 -13.80
N THR A 604 29.76 -1.64 -12.88
CA THR A 604 29.64 -3.10 -13.11
C THR A 604 28.20 -3.60 -13.13
N ASP A 605 27.28 -2.83 -12.57
CA ASP A 605 25.91 -3.25 -12.26
C ASP A 605 24.87 -2.51 -13.12
N VAL A 606 25.27 -1.77 -14.17
CA VAL A 606 24.34 -1.10 -15.10
C VAL A 606 23.97 -2.01 -16.30
N PRO A 607 22.76 -1.89 -16.88
CA PRO A 607 21.63 -1.08 -16.38
C PRO A 607 21.06 -1.64 -15.07
N CYS A 608 20.70 -0.74 -14.16
CA CYS A 608 20.07 -1.06 -12.88
C CYS A 608 18.75 -0.30 -12.76
N GLU A 609 17.72 -0.93 -12.20
CA GLU A 609 16.47 -0.25 -11.85
C GLU A 609 16.41 -0.03 -10.36
N ILE A 610 16.03 1.20 -10.00
CA ILE A 610 15.81 1.64 -8.63
C ILE A 610 14.34 2.02 -8.52
N VAL A 611 13.64 1.40 -7.57
CA VAL A 611 12.25 1.69 -7.21
C VAL A 611 12.22 2.06 -5.73
N CYS A 612 11.64 3.20 -5.39
CA CYS A 612 11.61 3.70 -4.01
C CYS A 612 10.22 4.18 -3.60
N SER A 613 9.94 4.10 -2.31
CA SER A 613 8.73 4.62 -1.66
C SER A 613 9.11 5.37 -0.39
N ILE A 614 8.51 6.53 -0.14
CA ILE A 614 8.54 7.23 1.16
C ILE A 614 7.12 7.25 1.70
N GLU A 615 6.94 6.70 2.90
CA GLU A 615 5.65 6.23 3.43
C GLU A 615 5.35 6.86 4.78
N GLN A 616 4.12 7.34 4.92
CA GLN A 616 3.57 7.92 6.14
C GLN A 616 2.84 6.85 6.98
N LEU A 617 2.62 7.11 8.27
CA LEU A 617 1.71 6.27 9.05
C LEU A 617 0.26 6.44 8.57
N ASP A 618 -0.33 5.32 8.13
CA ASP A 618 -1.77 5.22 7.84
C ASP A 618 -2.63 5.58 9.06
N SER A 619 -3.34 6.72 8.99
CA SER A 619 -4.14 7.26 10.08
C SER A 619 -5.30 6.34 10.49
N ARG A 620 -5.76 5.44 9.59
CA ARG A 620 -6.87 4.52 9.85
C ARG A 620 -6.60 3.54 11.00
N MET A 621 -5.34 3.16 11.21
CA MET A 621 -4.94 2.29 12.33
C MET A 621 -5.00 2.99 13.70
N GLN A 622 -5.20 4.32 13.75
CA GLN A 622 -5.30 5.09 14.99
C GLN A 622 -6.63 5.86 15.12
N MET A 623 -7.62 5.56 14.26
CA MET A 623 -8.92 6.26 14.22
C MET A 623 -9.70 6.14 15.54
N LYS A 624 -9.90 7.29 16.20
CA LYS A 624 -10.77 7.43 17.38
C LYS A 624 -12.20 7.86 17.02
N SER A 625 -12.45 8.14 15.75
CA SER A 625 -13.76 8.48 15.19
C SER A 625 -13.79 8.17 13.68
N PRO A 626 -14.96 8.14 13.03
CA PRO A 626 -15.09 8.01 11.57
C PRO A 626 -14.60 9.23 10.77
N GLN A 627 -14.12 10.31 11.42
CA GLN A 627 -13.33 11.33 10.73
C GLN A 627 -11.92 10.78 10.47
N LYS A 628 -11.45 10.94 9.24
CA LYS A 628 -10.10 10.59 8.80
C LYS A 628 -9.28 11.88 8.69
N ASP A 629 -8.01 11.78 9.08
CA ASP A 629 -7.01 12.82 8.84
C ASP A 629 -6.30 12.51 7.52
N GLU A 630 -6.14 13.52 6.68
CA GLU A 630 -5.54 13.43 5.34
C GLU A 630 -4.00 13.41 5.41
N SER A 631 -3.36 12.61 4.55
CA SER A 631 -1.90 12.48 4.48
C SER A 631 -1.25 13.79 4.04
N VAL A 632 -0.08 14.13 4.60
CA VAL A 632 0.66 15.33 4.21
C VAL A 632 1.09 15.18 2.74
N PRO A 633 0.85 16.16 1.84
CA PRO A 633 1.26 16.04 0.46
C PRO A 633 2.77 16.23 0.34
N LEU A 634 3.49 15.11 0.24
CA LEU A 634 4.93 15.07 0.04
C LEU A 634 5.25 15.04 -1.46
N ILE A 635 6.44 15.52 -1.81
CA ILE A 635 7.04 15.28 -3.14
C ILE A 635 8.44 14.71 -2.96
N VAL A 636 8.71 13.59 -3.59
CA VAL A 636 10.02 12.94 -3.64
C VAL A 636 10.68 13.30 -4.96
N LYS A 637 11.91 13.83 -4.90
CA LYS A 637 12.71 14.26 -6.06
C LYS A 637 14.01 13.47 -6.10
N VAL A 638 14.43 13.08 -7.31
CA VAL A 638 15.69 12.36 -7.55
C VAL A 638 16.66 13.22 -8.34
N TYR A 639 17.81 13.50 -7.75
CA TYR A 639 18.89 14.30 -8.31
C TYR A 639 20.10 13.42 -8.64
N GLU A 640 20.75 13.65 -9.78
CA GLU A 640 22.05 13.06 -10.08
C GLU A 640 23.17 13.83 -9.36
N ASN A 641 24.11 13.12 -8.74
CA ASN A 641 25.31 13.71 -8.15
C ASN A 641 26.35 13.98 -9.27
N VAL A 642 26.77 15.24 -9.41
CA VAL A 642 27.71 15.68 -10.44
C VAL A 642 29.14 15.75 -9.89
N GLU A 643 29.32 16.30 -8.68
CA GLU A 643 30.64 16.39 -8.04
C GLU A 643 30.57 16.47 -6.50
N GLY A 644 31.34 15.60 -5.82
CA GLY A 644 31.46 15.58 -4.37
C GLY A 644 30.13 15.27 -3.66
N ASP A 645 29.93 15.81 -2.45
CA ASP A 645 28.70 15.59 -1.67
C ASP A 645 27.72 16.78 -1.71
N GLN A 646 27.96 17.77 -2.58
CA GLN A 646 27.27 19.08 -2.57
C GLN A 646 26.75 19.56 -3.93
N TYR A 647 27.30 19.11 -5.06
CA TYR A 647 26.90 19.57 -6.40
C TYR A 647 26.04 18.53 -7.12
N TYR A 648 24.79 18.89 -7.37
CA TYR A 648 23.78 18.01 -7.94
C TYR A 648 23.23 18.59 -9.25
N SER A 649 22.80 17.74 -10.17
CA SER A 649 22.18 18.17 -11.42
C SER A 649 20.95 19.02 -11.14
N LYS A 650 20.86 20.18 -11.79
CA LYS A 650 19.64 20.99 -11.83
C LYS A 650 18.50 20.25 -12.52
N ASP A 651 18.84 19.42 -13.51
CA ASP A 651 17.88 18.60 -14.24
C ASP A 651 17.59 17.33 -13.43
N LEU A 652 16.33 17.17 -13.01
CA LEU A 652 15.85 16.04 -12.22
C LEU A 652 15.87 14.74 -13.01
N VAL A 653 16.27 13.64 -12.37
CA VAL A 653 16.14 12.29 -12.93
C VAL A 653 14.67 11.88 -12.97
N CYS A 654 13.95 12.05 -11.85
CA CYS A 654 12.50 11.91 -11.75
C CYS A 654 11.94 12.58 -10.48
N ARG A 655 10.61 12.62 -10.37
CA ARG A 655 9.85 13.07 -9.21
C ARG A 655 8.59 12.22 -9.02
N SER A 656 8.06 12.16 -7.80
CA SER A 656 6.72 11.61 -7.51
C SER A 656 5.60 12.55 -7.95
N ASN A 657 4.34 12.15 -7.77
CA ASN A 657 3.24 13.13 -7.65
C ASN A 657 3.49 14.04 -6.42
N TRP A 658 2.81 15.19 -6.34
CA TRP A 658 2.78 16.04 -5.13
C TRP A 658 1.35 16.17 -4.61
N ILE A 659 0.89 15.13 -3.93
CA ILE A 659 -0.53 14.90 -3.62
C ILE A 659 -0.71 14.31 -2.22
N PRO A 660 -1.87 14.50 -1.56
CA PRO A 660 -2.13 13.97 -0.22
C PRO A 660 -2.41 12.45 -0.25
N VAL A 661 -1.35 11.66 -0.34
CA VAL A 661 -1.36 10.18 -0.31
C VAL A 661 -0.34 9.68 0.72
N ARG A 662 -0.58 8.50 1.29
CA ARG A 662 0.34 7.92 2.28
C ARG A 662 1.73 7.62 1.71
N ASP A 663 1.80 7.12 0.48
CA ASP A 663 3.01 6.56 -0.14
C ASP A 663 3.43 7.39 -1.35
N SER A 664 4.65 7.94 -1.32
CA SER A 664 5.21 8.75 -2.41
C SER A 664 6.31 7.97 -3.13
N MET A 665 5.98 7.39 -4.29
CA MET A 665 6.94 6.58 -5.06
C MET A 665 7.74 7.33 -6.13
N VAL A 666 8.94 6.83 -6.41
CA VAL A 666 9.76 7.17 -7.58
C VAL A 666 10.40 5.91 -8.16
N ALA A 667 10.57 5.86 -9.48
CA ALA A 667 11.39 4.83 -10.12
C ALA A 667 12.21 5.38 -11.28
N PHE A 668 13.46 4.93 -11.38
CA PHE A 668 14.41 5.33 -12.42
C PHE A 668 15.32 4.16 -12.82
N GLN A 669 15.79 4.19 -14.07
CA GLN A 669 16.77 3.24 -14.57
C GLN A 669 18.11 3.94 -14.72
N VAL A 670 19.12 3.44 -14.01
CA VAL A 670 20.51 3.90 -14.09
C VAL A 670 21.20 3.20 -15.26
N THR A 671 21.69 3.99 -16.21
CA THR A 671 22.31 3.55 -17.46
C THR A 671 23.84 3.66 -17.45
N ARG A 672 24.40 4.53 -16.58
CA ARG A 672 25.84 4.68 -16.31
C ARG A 672 26.06 4.78 -14.79
N GLY A 673 27.21 4.32 -14.30
CA GLY A 673 27.51 4.30 -12.87
C GLY A 673 27.55 5.70 -12.25
N GLY A 674 27.08 5.82 -11.01
CA GLY A 674 26.92 7.11 -10.35
C GLY A 674 26.31 7.05 -8.96
N GLU A 675 26.02 8.23 -8.42
CA GLU A 675 25.27 8.40 -7.19
C GLU A 675 24.08 9.33 -7.41
N PHE A 676 22.96 9.01 -6.77
CA PHE A 676 21.70 9.72 -6.91
C PHE A 676 21.18 10.07 -5.51
N LYS A 677 20.79 11.34 -5.30
CA LYS A 677 20.19 11.81 -4.06
C LYS A 677 18.67 11.82 -4.22
N ILE A 678 18.00 11.07 -3.34
CA ILE A 678 16.55 11.07 -3.18
C ILE A 678 16.22 11.99 -2.01
N VAL A 679 15.38 13.00 -2.23
CA VAL A 679 14.98 14.00 -1.24
C VAL A 679 13.46 14.06 -1.19
N ALA A 680 12.87 14.05 0.02
CA ALA A 680 11.46 14.34 0.21
C ALA A 680 11.25 15.78 0.71
N GLU A 681 10.42 16.55 0.02
CA GLU A 681 10.06 17.91 0.38
C GLU A 681 8.63 18.01 0.92
N PHE A 682 8.43 19.03 1.77
CA PHE A 682 7.19 19.34 2.47
C PHE A 682 6.61 20.65 1.93
N PRO A 683 5.27 20.81 1.87
CA PRO A 683 4.62 21.95 1.23
C PRO A 683 4.84 23.27 2.01
N ASP A 684 4.88 23.22 3.33
CA ASP A 684 5.18 24.37 4.16
C ASP A 684 6.06 24.01 5.39
N GLY A 685 6.39 25.02 6.19
CA GLY A 685 7.15 24.85 7.44
C GLY A 685 6.32 24.47 8.67
N LYS A 686 5.00 24.27 8.53
CA LYS A 686 4.12 23.80 9.62
C LYS A 686 3.84 22.30 9.52
N SER A 687 3.94 21.77 8.30
CA SER A 687 3.73 20.38 7.93
C SER A 687 4.65 19.47 8.73
N LYS A 688 4.03 18.52 9.42
CA LYS A 688 4.65 17.54 10.32
C LYS A 688 4.07 16.18 9.97
N VAL A 689 4.94 15.22 9.67
CA VAL A 689 4.60 13.80 9.73
C VAL A 689 5.14 13.27 11.05
N GLY A 690 4.45 12.28 11.62
CA GLY A 690 5.03 11.48 12.70
C GLY A 690 6.11 10.54 12.15
N ARG A 691 6.06 9.28 12.58
CA ARG A 691 6.93 8.23 12.02
C ARG A 691 6.79 8.13 10.49
N MET A 692 7.92 7.89 9.84
CA MET A 692 8.03 7.65 8.39
C MET A 692 8.86 6.40 8.10
N ILE A 693 8.62 5.78 6.94
CA ILE A 693 9.43 4.69 6.39
C ILE A 693 9.93 5.07 4.99
N PHE A 694 11.14 4.63 4.64
CA PHE A 694 11.68 4.67 3.28
C PHE A 694 12.03 3.26 2.86
N ARG A 695 11.50 2.83 1.71
CA ARG A 695 11.80 1.53 1.09
C ARG A 695 12.51 1.77 -0.23
N CYS A 696 13.60 1.07 -0.46
CA CYS A 696 14.36 1.12 -1.70
C CYS A 696 14.61 -0.29 -2.22
N TYR A 697 14.38 -0.49 -3.51
CA TYR A 697 14.53 -1.76 -4.21
C TYR A 697 15.46 -1.56 -5.41
N ALA A 698 16.50 -2.38 -5.52
CA ALA A 698 17.39 -2.40 -6.68
C ALA A 698 17.33 -3.74 -7.42
N SER A 699 17.39 -3.74 -8.75
CA SER A 699 17.47 -4.97 -9.55
C SER A 699 18.87 -5.62 -9.57
N ARG A 700 19.82 -5.13 -8.76
CA ARG A 700 21.26 -5.44 -8.84
C ARG A 700 21.95 -5.52 -7.47
N PRO A 701 22.92 -6.44 -7.27
CA PRO A 701 23.46 -6.78 -5.96
C PRO A 701 24.46 -5.78 -5.37
N ASN A 702 25.25 -5.05 -6.17
CA ASN A 702 26.33 -4.21 -5.64
C ASN A 702 25.94 -2.74 -5.46
N VAL A 703 24.65 -2.41 -5.60
CA VAL A 703 24.10 -1.10 -5.21
C VAL A 703 24.29 -0.89 -3.70
N MET A 704 24.45 0.36 -3.28
CA MET A 704 24.47 0.74 -1.87
C MET A 704 23.48 1.89 -1.65
N VAL A 705 22.70 1.81 -0.56
CA VAL A 705 21.74 2.84 -0.15
C VAL A 705 22.11 3.32 1.25
N THR A 706 22.15 4.64 1.45
CA THR A 706 22.47 5.26 2.75
C THR A 706 21.49 6.38 3.10
N ALA A 707 20.95 6.35 4.32
CA ALA A 707 20.28 7.50 4.91
C ALA A 707 21.29 8.61 5.21
N ASN A 708 20.94 9.83 4.84
CA ASN A 708 21.76 11.03 4.99
C ASN A 708 21.07 12.05 5.90
N THR A 709 21.69 13.22 6.07
CA THR A 709 21.08 14.33 6.83
C THR A 709 21.55 15.65 6.23
N MET A 710 20.61 16.59 6.05
CA MET A 710 20.84 17.87 5.39
C MET A 710 21.71 18.81 6.24
N PHE A 711 23.03 18.68 6.17
CA PHE A 711 23.96 19.60 6.87
C PHE A 711 24.17 20.94 6.14
N ARG A 712 23.86 20.99 4.84
CA ARG A 712 24.03 22.13 3.94
C ARG A 712 23.00 22.06 2.84
N SER A 713 22.63 23.21 2.28
CA SER A 713 21.83 23.26 1.06
C SER A 713 22.58 22.63 -0.11
N HIS A 714 21.93 21.73 -0.84
CA HIS A 714 22.41 21.21 -2.11
C HIS A 714 22.57 22.36 -3.13
N LEU A 715 23.66 22.33 -3.90
CA LEU A 715 23.94 23.30 -4.96
C LEU A 715 23.57 22.68 -6.31
N LEU A 716 22.52 23.19 -6.94
CA LEU A 716 22.07 22.75 -8.25
C LEU A 716 22.93 23.37 -9.35
N VAL A 717 23.61 22.52 -10.13
CA VAL A 717 24.49 22.90 -11.25
C VAL A 717 23.93 22.38 -12.57
N VAL A 718 24.20 23.08 -13.68
CA VAL A 718 23.85 22.58 -15.01
C VAL A 718 24.82 21.45 -15.37
N PRO A 719 24.37 20.23 -15.68
CA PRO A 719 25.26 19.13 -16.02
C PRO A 719 25.95 19.36 -17.38
N VAL A 720 27.21 18.93 -17.47
CA VAL A 720 28.02 18.98 -18.72
C VAL A 720 27.99 17.64 -19.47
N GLU A 721 27.73 16.55 -18.75
CA GLU A 721 27.48 15.22 -19.32
C GLU A 721 25.98 14.98 -19.55
N PRO A 722 25.59 14.06 -20.46
CA PRO A 722 24.23 13.56 -20.52
C PRO A 722 23.87 12.78 -19.24
N PRO A 723 22.59 12.72 -18.82
CA PRO A 723 22.18 12.01 -17.61
C PRO A 723 22.66 10.54 -17.54
N ARG A 724 23.01 10.10 -16.35
CA ARG A 724 23.43 8.73 -16.00
C ARG A 724 22.24 7.85 -15.60
N ALA A 725 21.07 8.45 -15.40
CA ALA A 725 19.81 7.75 -15.19
C ALA A 725 18.67 8.40 -15.99
N ILE A 726 17.63 7.61 -16.27
CA ILE A 726 16.40 8.03 -16.93
C ILE A 726 15.19 7.74 -16.05
N LYS A 727 14.17 8.61 -16.12
CA LYS A 727 12.86 8.38 -15.51
C LYS A 727 12.25 7.08 -16.05
N LEU A 728 11.99 6.12 -15.16
CA LEU A 728 11.38 4.84 -15.53
C LEU A 728 9.87 4.89 -15.36
N SER A 729 9.37 5.18 -14.15
CA SER A 729 7.92 5.24 -13.90
C SER A 729 7.29 6.49 -14.52
N LEU A 730 6.02 6.39 -14.95
CA LEU A 730 5.25 7.54 -15.43
C LEU A 730 4.69 8.40 -14.29
N VAL A 731 4.72 7.92 -13.03
CA VAL A 731 4.37 8.67 -11.82
C VAL A 731 5.08 10.04 -11.77
N GLY A 732 4.36 11.08 -11.35
CA GLY A 732 4.88 12.46 -11.28
C GLY A 732 5.23 13.10 -12.63
N THR A 733 4.79 12.52 -13.75
CA THR A 733 4.70 13.23 -15.04
C THR A 733 3.52 14.19 -14.96
N MET A 734 3.62 15.32 -15.67
CA MET A 734 2.61 16.36 -15.75
C MET A 734 2.97 17.25 -16.94
N HIS A 735 2.02 17.63 -17.78
CA HIS A 735 2.27 18.59 -18.86
C HIS A 735 2.71 19.95 -18.26
N PRO A 736 3.62 20.71 -18.91
CA PRO A 736 4.07 22.00 -18.37
C PRO A 736 2.98 23.07 -18.26
N GLU A 737 1.87 22.90 -18.98
CA GLU A 737 0.70 23.79 -18.95
C GLU A 737 -0.26 23.48 -17.79
N ASP A 738 -0.18 22.27 -17.22
CA ASP A 738 -1.02 21.80 -16.09
C ASP A 738 -0.36 22.04 -14.72
N MET A 739 0.85 22.61 -14.70
CA MET A 739 1.54 23.02 -13.46
C MET A 739 1.14 24.45 -13.06
N ASP A 740 -0.06 24.60 -12.48
CA ASP A 740 -0.59 25.86 -11.92
C ASP A 740 0.43 26.59 -11.02
N ASP A 741 1.04 25.85 -10.09
CA ASP A 741 2.12 26.32 -9.21
C ASP A 741 3.16 25.20 -9.02
N PRO A 742 4.41 25.36 -9.50
CA PRO A 742 5.45 24.34 -9.38
C PRO A 742 6.02 24.20 -7.95
N ASP A 743 5.71 25.14 -7.06
CA ASP A 743 6.16 25.19 -5.65
C ASP A 743 5.02 24.81 -4.66
N ALA A 744 3.87 24.32 -5.13
CA ALA A 744 2.74 23.86 -4.31
C ALA A 744 2.21 22.45 -4.67
N PRO A 745 1.53 21.75 -3.74
CA PRO A 745 0.81 20.51 -4.04
C PRO A 745 -0.28 20.67 -5.11
N VAL A 746 -0.47 19.61 -5.89
CA VAL A 746 -1.55 19.50 -6.88
C VAL A 746 -2.88 19.34 -6.15
N TRP A 747 -3.89 20.12 -6.53
CA TRP A 747 -5.23 19.99 -5.97
C TRP A 747 -5.92 18.70 -6.43
N ILE A 748 -6.60 18.02 -5.51
CA ILE A 748 -7.41 16.83 -5.78
C ILE A 748 -8.79 17.00 -5.15
N ASN A 749 -9.83 16.62 -5.89
CA ASN A 749 -11.14 16.36 -5.33
C ASN A 749 -11.10 15.05 -4.52
N SER A 750 -10.98 15.17 -3.20
CA SER A 750 -10.82 14.01 -2.30
C SER A 750 -12.05 13.09 -2.26
N GLU A 751 -13.24 13.59 -2.58
CA GLU A 751 -14.46 12.79 -2.70
C GLU A 751 -14.44 11.93 -3.97
N HIS A 752 -14.19 12.56 -5.13
CA HIS A 752 -14.09 11.86 -6.43
C HIS A 752 -12.96 10.82 -6.44
N ASP A 753 -11.80 11.19 -5.87
CA ASP A 753 -10.63 10.32 -5.86
C ASP A 753 -10.78 9.07 -4.97
N ALA A 754 -11.60 9.15 -3.91
CA ALA A 754 -11.79 8.07 -2.94
C ALA A 754 -13.08 7.25 -3.14
N MET A 755 -14.03 7.70 -3.97
CA MET A 755 -15.37 7.10 -4.04
C MET A 755 -15.79 6.58 -5.44
N ARG A 756 -15.39 5.34 -5.73
CA ARG A 756 -16.37 4.41 -6.33
C ARG A 756 -17.35 3.98 -5.24
N LYS A 757 -18.62 4.35 -5.41
CA LYS A 757 -19.70 4.06 -4.45
C LYS A 757 -20.52 2.82 -4.86
N PRO A 758 -21.00 1.99 -3.92
CA PRO A 758 -21.93 0.89 -4.20
C PRO A 758 -23.26 1.29 -4.85
N GLU A 759 -23.71 2.54 -4.68
CA GLU A 759 -24.91 3.05 -5.38
C GLU A 759 -24.72 3.18 -6.90
N PHE A 760 -23.48 3.14 -7.40
CA PHE A 760 -23.18 3.12 -8.82
C PHE A 760 -23.08 1.69 -9.40
N ASP A 761 -22.88 0.68 -8.54
CA ASP A 761 -22.92 -0.74 -8.93
C ASP A 761 -24.36 -1.25 -9.14
N VAL A 762 -25.35 -0.51 -8.64
CA VAL A 762 -26.77 -0.89 -8.67
C VAL A 762 -27.61 0.30 -9.16
N ASP A 763 -27.39 0.72 -10.41
CA ASP A 763 -28.30 1.68 -11.05
C ASP A 763 -29.63 0.98 -11.46
N PRO A 764 -30.78 1.32 -10.85
CA PRO A 764 -32.08 0.83 -11.30
C PRO A 764 -32.46 1.36 -12.69
N GLY A 765 -31.84 2.46 -13.14
CA GLY A 765 -31.96 3.01 -14.49
C GLY A 765 -31.62 1.99 -15.56
N TRP A 766 -30.55 1.20 -15.40
CA TRP A 766 -30.22 0.12 -16.33
C TRP A 766 -31.29 -0.98 -16.44
N SER A 767 -32.08 -1.25 -15.39
CA SER A 767 -33.23 -2.18 -15.51
C SER A 767 -34.36 -1.63 -16.38
N THR A 768 -34.37 -0.31 -16.59
CA THR A 768 -35.31 0.42 -17.45
C THR A 768 -34.73 0.56 -18.86
N LEU A 769 -33.47 0.99 -18.99
CA LEU A 769 -32.80 1.11 -20.30
C LEU A 769 -32.60 -0.26 -20.99
N ALA A 770 -32.41 -1.34 -20.23
CA ALA A 770 -32.37 -2.71 -20.76
C ALA A 770 -33.78 -3.28 -21.09
N LYS A 771 -34.87 -2.60 -20.68
CA LYS A 771 -36.21 -2.82 -21.26
C LYS A 771 -36.35 -2.03 -22.55
N GLU A 772 -36.00 -0.74 -22.56
CA GLU A 772 -36.06 0.10 -23.77
C GLU A 772 -35.28 -0.53 -24.93
N VAL A 773 -34.03 -0.97 -24.70
CA VAL A 773 -33.23 -1.69 -25.72
C VAL A 773 -33.87 -3.02 -26.14
N LYS A 774 -34.59 -3.73 -25.26
CA LYS A 774 -35.34 -4.94 -25.62
C LYS A 774 -36.63 -4.64 -26.39
N GLU A 775 -37.26 -3.51 -26.14
CA GLU A 775 -38.47 -3.05 -26.82
C GLU A 775 -38.12 -2.53 -28.22
N ASP A 776 -37.03 -1.76 -28.39
CA ASP A 776 -36.49 -1.38 -29.70
C ASP A 776 -36.05 -2.61 -30.52
N CYS A 777 -35.36 -3.59 -29.89
CA CYS A 777 -35.05 -4.88 -30.52
C CYS A 777 -36.26 -5.79 -30.76
N SER A 778 -37.48 -5.39 -30.36
CA SER A 778 -38.72 -6.11 -30.67
C SER A 778 -39.50 -5.53 -31.87
N VAL A 779 -39.00 -4.45 -32.49
CA VAL A 779 -39.63 -3.78 -33.64
C VAL A 779 -38.70 -3.74 -34.87
N MET A 780 -38.20 -4.92 -35.28
CA MET A 780 -37.62 -5.18 -36.60
C MET A 780 -38.07 -6.54 -37.15
#